data_AF-J3GQU7-F1
#
_entry.id   AF-J3GQU7-F1
#
_cell.length_a   1.000
_cell.length_b   1.000
_cell.length_c   1.000
_cell.angle_alpha   90.00
_cell.angle_beta   90.00
_cell.angle_gamma   90.00
#
_symmetry.space_group_name_H-M   'P 1'
#
loop_
_entity.id
_entity.type
_entity.pdbx_description
1 polymer ?
#
loop_
_entity_poly.entity_id
_entity_poly.type
_entity_poly.pdbx_seq_one_letter_code
_entity_poly.pdbx_strand_id
1 'polypeptide(L)'
;MKYLKLIAVLVLLPLCLGLIGIWELQRSSDAGWQFARARAELIDIRPQLEALSRKRGSSAIAVDVDGERVDIALGLSRLKEALAAFDTLIPVNAVRTFLAKGVVVLGLTASLIGVSGLLWLGWAGLRASRSREQLLYNFTEVSRTLPYLLVGHIVFMGLAVAAILAFESLVFWHAGQMIAGEIKLIAIVMMVILGFLYSIWQMGKQLPVMLHMFESTPMPVLGQEVSAQQAPELWAYVRGLADRLGALPPEHIVLGMAEGFYVTSSDVDLLPSNTALKGRTLHVPMVYLGLLDTQETSAVIGHELAHFAGADTEYSLRFVPIYDGIGRSLGVIAETMLHSDVLQRTILWPAFMLGEYFFERFEHAVNHWSRVRELAADATGAELAGNVATASALVRISAIDPLLQESVFTQVAHATNSSAGHVLPRDLPTSVVQELAAQSLTLPEEEMATSLPHPSDTHPSNGERITSLQVTLEEALSRGTRPIIAAQACAAMDRYFADPQALRARITEDFLDHYVEQDSTAVEELRAQADSVTDEVRLHEGARWRGWITLVCFSLFILLGLGLLILPLLSPPALGESKSMLQVAGGGLVVLMACLLPFSLRMLKWANKTALLLTPEHFFFANLKSLLPIRHVADFSLRTGQGVHLNLLLEDDAPLPELTSRSFFSPDAKLDKKKRWIQLQLIQVCRDNKKLKHKELAELIGTYLNAGTARHLLQQRFEQA
;
A
#
# COMPACT_ATOMS: atom_id res chain seq x y z
N MET A 1 -13.76 -3.63 -10.10
CA MET A 1 -12.76 -4.72 -9.85
C MET A 1 -12.39 -4.89 -8.37
N LYS A 2 -12.35 -3.82 -7.54
CA LYS A 2 -12.01 -3.90 -6.10
C LYS A 2 -12.92 -4.87 -5.31
N TYR A 3 -14.24 -4.76 -5.45
CA TYR A 3 -15.21 -5.64 -4.76
C TYR A 3 -15.07 -7.13 -5.08
N LEU A 4 -14.78 -7.48 -6.34
CA LEU A 4 -14.59 -8.88 -6.75
C LEU A 4 -13.36 -9.49 -6.07
N LYS A 5 -12.31 -8.71 -5.84
CA LYS A 5 -11.13 -9.17 -5.11
C LYS A 5 -11.44 -9.40 -3.63
N LEU A 6 -12.21 -8.51 -3.01
CA LEU A 6 -12.63 -8.66 -1.61
C LEU A 6 -13.48 -9.92 -1.42
N ILE A 7 -14.46 -10.14 -2.30
CA ILE A 7 -15.28 -11.38 -2.30
C ILE A 7 -14.39 -12.60 -2.54
N ALA A 8 -13.42 -12.51 -3.46
CA ALA A 8 -12.51 -13.61 -3.73
C ALA A 8 -11.70 -14.01 -2.48
N VAL A 9 -11.19 -13.04 -1.72
CA VAL A 9 -10.39 -13.30 -0.52
C VAL A 9 -11.25 -13.72 0.67
N LEU A 10 -12.35 -13.01 0.94
CA LEU A 10 -13.16 -13.25 2.14
C LEU A 10 -14.10 -14.45 2.00
N VAL A 11 -14.52 -14.80 0.79
CA VAL A 11 -15.56 -15.82 0.56
C VAL A 11 -15.04 -16.98 -0.26
N LEU A 12 -14.49 -16.72 -1.46
CA LEU A 12 -14.12 -17.79 -2.40
C LEU A 12 -12.89 -18.58 -1.95
N LEU A 13 -11.85 -17.90 -1.45
CA LEU A 13 -10.64 -18.55 -0.95
C LEU A 13 -10.92 -19.54 0.20
N PRO A 14 -11.62 -19.16 1.30
CA PRO A 14 -11.94 -20.12 2.35
C PRO A 14 -12.91 -21.22 1.88
N LEU A 15 -13.80 -20.92 0.93
CA LEU A 15 -14.64 -21.94 0.30
C LEU A 15 -13.79 -22.97 -0.46
N CYS A 16 -12.78 -22.52 -1.21
CA CYS A 16 -11.82 -23.40 -1.89
C CYS A 16 -11.04 -24.26 -0.90
N LEU A 17 -10.63 -23.72 0.25
CA LEU A 17 -10.01 -24.52 1.32
C LEU A 17 -10.97 -25.59 1.84
N GLY A 18 -12.25 -25.25 2.03
CA GLY A 18 -13.28 -26.22 2.40
C GLY A 18 -13.44 -27.33 1.34
N LEU A 19 -13.41 -26.99 0.05
CA LEU A 19 -13.45 -27.97 -1.05
C LEU A 19 -12.21 -28.89 -1.05
N ILE A 20 -11.03 -28.36 -0.75
CA ILE A 20 -9.82 -29.17 -0.54
C ILE A 20 -10.05 -30.15 0.62
N GLY A 21 -10.61 -29.69 1.74
CA GLY A 21 -10.97 -30.56 2.86
C GLY A 21 -11.94 -31.69 2.49
N ILE A 22 -12.91 -31.43 1.59
CA ILE A 22 -13.82 -32.48 1.06
C ILE A 22 -13.02 -33.51 0.26
N TRP A 23 -12.10 -33.06 -0.58
CA TRP A 23 -11.24 -33.94 -1.36
C TRP A 23 -10.31 -34.78 -0.47
N GLU A 24 -9.71 -34.18 0.55
CA GLU A 24 -8.91 -34.87 1.57
C GLU A 24 -9.74 -35.91 2.33
N LEU A 25 -10.97 -35.56 2.69
CA LEU A 25 -11.89 -36.42 3.42
C LEU A 25 -12.29 -37.64 2.60
N GLN A 26 -12.54 -37.47 1.30
CA GLN A 26 -12.78 -38.58 0.38
C GLN A 26 -11.55 -39.49 0.32
N ARG A 27 -10.36 -38.91 0.09
CA ARG A 27 -9.09 -39.65 0.00
C ARG A 27 -8.77 -40.46 1.26
N SER A 28 -8.96 -39.88 2.45
CA SER A 28 -8.68 -40.58 3.71
C SER A 28 -9.74 -41.62 4.05
N SER A 29 -11.00 -41.39 3.68
CA SER A 29 -12.08 -42.37 3.87
C SER A 29 -11.85 -43.60 2.99
N ASP A 30 -11.53 -43.39 1.71
CA ASP A 30 -11.23 -44.47 0.76
C ASP A 30 -10.00 -45.28 1.20
N ALA A 31 -8.92 -44.60 1.62
CA ALA A 31 -7.74 -45.26 2.18
C ALA A 31 -8.08 -46.06 3.45
N GLY A 32 -8.94 -45.54 4.32
CA GLY A 32 -9.40 -46.21 5.53
C GLY A 32 -10.15 -47.51 5.23
N TRP A 33 -11.06 -47.48 4.26
CA TRP A 33 -11.76 -48.68 3.78
C TRP A 33 -10.80 -49.71 3.18
N GLN A 34 -9.83 -49.27 2.37
CA GLN A 34 -8.81 -50.15 1.80
C GLN A 34 -7.93 -50.80 2.86
N PHE A 35 -7.46 -50.03 3.85
CA PHE A 35 -6.66 -50.56 4.96
C PHE A 35 -7.44 -51.54 5.82
N ALA A 36 -8.71 -51.24 6.14
CA ALA A 36 -9.56 -52.14 6.91
C ALA A 36 -9.80 -53.46 6.16
N ARG A 37 -10.05 -53.39 4.85
CA ARG A 37 -10.23 -54.57 3.99
C ARG A 37 -8.94 -55.39 3.88
N ALA A 38 -7.81 -54.77 3.56
CA ALA A 38 -6.53 -55.44 3.43
C ALA A 38 -6.10 -56.11 4.74
N ARG A 39 -6.31 -55.45 5.88
CA ARG A 39 -6.06 -56.03 7.20
C ARG A 39 -6.96 -57.25 7.46
N ALA A 40 -8.24 -57.17 7.11
CA ALA A 40 -9.17 -58.29 7.27
C ALA A 40 -8.77 -59.50 6.41
N GLU A 41 -8.39 -59.27 5.14
CA GLU A 41 -7.90 -60.31 4.22
C GLU A 41 -6.62 -60.97 4.76
N LEU A 42 -5.65 -60.18 5.25
CA LEU A 42 -4.41 -60.72 5.85
C LEU A 42 -4.66 -61.51 7.15
N ILE A 43 -5.61 -61.08 7.98
CA ILE A 43 -6.01 -61.80 9.20
C ILE A 43 -6.64 -63.15 8.84
N ASP A 44 -7.45 -63.22 7.77
CA ASP A 44 -8.09 -64.46 7.31
C ASP A 44 -7.09 -65.46 6.68
N ILE A 45 -6.09 -64.95 5.96
CA ILE A 45 -5.03 -65.76 5.33
C ILE A 45 -4.02 -66.31 6.37
N ARG A 46 -3.79 -65.59 7.47
CA ARG A 46 -2.84 -65.96 8.53
C ARG A 46 -2.96 -67.41 9.03
N PRO A 47 -4.13 -67.90 9.50
CA PRO A 47 -4.26 -69.27 10.00
C PRO A 47 -3.97 -70.34 8.93
N GLN A 48 -4.23 -70.04 7.65
CA GLN A 48 -3.97 -70.96 6.54
C GLN A 48 -2.46 -71.13 6.31
N LEU A 49 -1.70 -70.03 6.33
CA LEU A 49 -0.23 -70.04 6.26
C LEU A 49 0.40 -70.71 7.49
N GLU A 50 -0.13 -70.47 8.70
CA GLU A 50 0.34 -71.12 9.94
C GLU A 50 0.06 -72.64 9.93
N ALA A 51 -1.03 -73.09 9.31
CA ALA A 51 -1.32 -74.52 9.15
C ALA A 51 -0.41 -75.18 8.11
N LEU A 52 -0.06 -74.48 7.03
CA LEU A 52 0.87 -74.96 6.00
C LEU A 52 2.31 -75.06 6.52
N SER A 53 2.75 -74.13 7.37
CA SER A 53 4.10 -74.18 7.96
C SER A 53 4.31 -75.39 8.89
N ARG A 54 3.25 -75.86 9.57
CA ARG A 54 3.28 -77.00 10.50
C ARG A 54 3.26 -78.39 9.84
N LYS A 55 3.01 -78.51 8.54
CA LYS A 55 3.07 -79.80 7.83
C LYS A 55 4.53 -80.29 7.70
N ARG A 56 4.75 -81.60 7.51
CA ARG A 56 6.10 -82.17 7.37
C ARG A 56 6.52 -82.10 5.90
N GLY A 57 7.63 -81.40 5.59
CA GLY A 57 8.11 -81.18 4.21
C GLY A 57 7.88 -79.76 3.65
N SER A 58 7.49 -78.80 4.49
CA SER A 58 7.05 -77.45 4.09
C SER A 58 8.12 -76.56 3.45
N SER A 59 9.41 -76.89 3.59
CA SER A 59 10.51 -76.14 2.98
C SER A 59 10.53 -76.19 1.43
N ALA A 60 9.69 -77.03 0.81
CA ALA A 60 9.54 -77.11 -0.64
C ALA A 60 8.31 -76.34 -1.18
N ILE A 61 7.49 -75.77 -0.31
CA ILE A 61 6.26 -75.05 -0.71
C ILE A 61 6.59 -73.56 -0.69
N ALA A 62 6.61 -72.92 -1.87
CA ALA A 62 6.81 -71.48 -2.00
C ALA A 62 5.46 -70.76 -2.09
N VAL A 63 5.34 -69.63 -1.41
CA VAL A 63 4.20 -68.72 -1.47
C VAL A 63 4.58 -67.57 -2.39
N ASP A 64 3.68 -67.21 -3.30
CA ASP A 64 3.85 -66.05 -4.18
C ASP A 64 3.45 -64.78 -3.41
N VAL A 65 4.40 -63.86 -3.24
CA VAL A 65 4.20 -62.55 -2.62
C VAL A 65 4.71 -61.50 -3.61
N ASP A 66 3.79 -60.71 -4.18
CA ASP A 66 4.08 -59.68 -5.19
C ASP A 66 4.88 -60.18 -6.42
N GLY A 67 4.65 -61.43 -6.85
CA GLY A 67 5.31 -62.02 -8.02
C GLY A 67 6.65 -62.70 -7.69
N GLU A 68 7.09 -62.68 -6.43
CA GLU A 68 8.25 -63.43 -5.95
C GLU A 68 7.82 -64.71 -5.23
N ARG A 69 8.46 -65.84 -5.56
CA ARG A 69 8.29 -67.10 -4.83
C ARG A 69 9.16 -67.09 -3.57
N VAL A 70 8.51 -66.98 -2.42
CA VAL A 70 9.16 -66.84 -1.11
C VAL A 70 8.85 -68.08 -0.25
N ASP A 71 9.80 -68.50 0.59
CA ASP A 71 9.56 -69.57 1.58
C ASP A 71 8.47 -69.17 2.59
N ILE A 72 7.68 -70.14 3.06
CA ILE A 72 6.55 -69.95 3.99
C ILE A 72 6.98 -69.23 5.27
N ALA A 73 8.19 -69.50 5.79
CA ALA A 73 8.70 -68.84 6.99
C ALA A 73 8.90 -67.32 6.77
N LEU A 74 9.45 -66.95 5.62
CA LEU A 74 9.65 -65.55 5.24
C LEU A 74 8.33 -64.88 4.85
N GLY A 75 7.39 -65.61 4.23
CA GLY A 75 6.01 -65.16 3.99
C GLY A 75 5.26 -64.85 5.29
N LEU A 76 5.37 -65.69 6.32
CA LEU A 76 4.79 -65.44 7.65
C LEU A 76 5.43 -64.23 8.36
N SER A 77 6.74 -64.00 8.19
CA SER A 77 7.41 -62.80 8.71
C SER A 77 6.89 -61.53 8.04
N ARG A 78 6.83 -61.52 6.70
CA ARG A 78 6.30 -60.38 5.93
C ARG A 78 4.82 -60.10 6.25
N LEU A 79 4.01 -61.15 6.44
CA LEU A 79 2.61 -61.00 6.84
C LEU A 79 2.49 -60.40 8.26
N LYS A 80 3.35 -60.80 9.20
CA LYS A 80 3.38 -60.22 10.55
C LYS A 80 3.83 -58.75 10.52
N GLU A 81 4.83 -58.42 9.71
CA GLU A 81 5.29 -57.05 9.49
C GLU A 81 4.19 -56.17 8.86
N ALA A 82 3.49 -56.69 7.84
CA ALA A 82 2.37 -55.99 7.21
C ALA A 82 1.21 -55.74 8.19
N LEU A 83 0.85 -56.75 9.01
CA LEU A 83 -0.18 -56.60 10.04
C LEU A 83 0.24 -55.57 11.11
N ALA A 84 1.50 -55.58 11.55
CA ALA A 84 2.03 -54.60 12.49
C ALA A 84 2.05 -53.17 11.89
N ALA A 85 2.30 -53.04 10.58
CA ALA A 85 2.20 -51.74 9.90
C ALA A 85 0.77 -51.18 9.96
N PHE A 86 -0.27 -52.01 9.78
CA PHE A 86 -1.66 -51.57 9.90
C PHE A 86 -2.04 -51.06 11.29
N ASP A 87 -1.40 -51.54 12.36
CA ASP A 87 -1.63 -51.02 13.72
C ASP A 87 -1.17 -49.55 13.87
N THR A 88 -0.31 -49.06 12.96
CA THR A 88 0.06 -47.64 12.86
C THR A 88 -0.71 -46.88 11.77
N LEU A 89 -0.91 -47.47 10.61
CA LEU A 89 -1.55 -46.82 9.46
C LEU A 89 -3.04 -46.50 9.72
N ILE A 90 -3.77 -47.39 10.41
CA ILE A 90 -5.20 -47.17 10.70
C ILE A 90 -5.42 -45.98 11.65
N PRO A 91 -4.73 -45.87 12.81
CA PRO A 91 -4.81 -44.68 13.66
C PRO A 91 -4.37 -43.40 12.96
N VAL A 92 -3.27 -43.43 12.20
CA VAL A 92 -2.79 -42.26 11.44
C VAL A 92 -3.86 -41.82 10.43
N ASN A 93 -4.48 -42.76 9.71
CA ASN A 93 -5.55 -42.45 8.77
C ASN A 93 -6.82 -41.93 9.46
N ALA A 94 -7.12 -42.37 10.69
CA ALA A 94 -8.21 -41.81 11.49
C ALA A 94 -7.94 -40.34 11.86
N VAL A 95 -6.71 -40.00 12.26
CA VAL A 95 -6.30 -38.60 12.51
C VAL A 95 -6.39 -37.77 11.23
N ARG A 96 -5.93 -38.30 10.09
CA ARG A 96 -6.08 -37.65 8.78
C ARG A 96 -7.54 -37.38 8.44
N THR A 97 -8.43 -38.35 8.66
CA THR A 97 -9.88 -38.18 8.44
C THR A 97 -10.47 -37.10 9.36
N PHE A 98 -10.01 -37.01 10.61
CA PHE A 98 -10.42 -35.95 11.53
C PHE A 98 -9.93 -34.57 11.08
N LEU A 99 -8.66 -34.46 10.67
CA LEU A 99 -8.09 -33.21 10.13
C LEU A 99 -8.88 -32.74 8.90
N ALA A 100 -9.17 -33.64 7.95
CA ALA A 100 -9.94 -33.30 6.76
C ALA A 100 -11.35 -32.78 7.09
N LYS A 101 -12.07 -33.40 8.04
CA LYS A 101 -13.34 -32.85 8.57
C LYS A 101 -13.15 -31.46 9.18
N GLY A 102 -12.06 -31.27 9.92
CA GLY A 102 -11.67 -29.97 10.47
C GLY A 102 -11.50 -28.92 9.38
N VAL A 103 -10.74 -29.20 8.32
CA VAL A 103 -10.55 -28.30 7.17
C VAL A 103 -11.87 -27.86 6.55
N VAL A 104 -12.81 -28.81 6.35
CA VAL A 104 -14.16 -28.50 5.83
C VAL A 104 -14.89 -27.51 6.74
N VAL A 105 -14.96 -27.81 8.04
CA VAL A 105 -15.68 -26.96 9.01
C VAL A 105 -15.03 -25.58 9.13
N LEU A 106 -13.71 -25.52 9.24
CA LEU A 106 -12.96 -24.27 9.35
C LEU A 106 -13.13 -23.40 8.10
N GLY A 107 -13.00 -23.98 6.90
CA GLY A 107 -13.17 -23.29 5.63
C GLY A 107 -14.59 -22.76 5.42
N LEU A 108 -15.62 -23.57 5.71
CA LEU A 108 -17.02 -23.14 5.63
C LEU A 108 -17.35 -22.04 6.65
N THR A 109 -16.83 -22.15 7.87
CA THR A 109 -17.04 -21.13 8.92
C THR A 109 -16.38 -19.80 8.54
N ALA A 110 -15.14 -19.83 8.03
CA ALA A 110 -14.47 -18.64 7.53
C ALA A 110 -15.25 -17.99 6.37
N SER A 111 -15.73 -18.79 5.41
CA SER A 111 -16.54 -18.29 4.30
C SER A 111 -17.86 -17.66 4.79
N LEU A 112 -18.54 -18.29 5.76
CA LEU A 112 -19.77 -17.78 6.35
C LEU A 112 -19.54 -16.45 7.09
N ILE A 113 -18.45 -16.32 7.85
CA ILE A 113 -18.05 -15.06 8.49
C ILE A 113 -17.83 -13.97 7.43
N GLY A 114 -17.12 -14.29 6.35
CA GLY A 114 -16.87 -13.36 5.25
C GLY A 114 -18.16 -12.88 4.57
N VAL A 115 -19.09 -13.78 4.25
CA VAL A 115 -20.39 -13.44 3.67
C VAL A 115 -21.22 -12.60 4.63
N SER A 116 -21.31 -13.02 5.89
CA SER A 116 -22.11 -12.34 6.91
C SER A 116 -21.59 -10.93 7.17
N GLY A 117 -20.27 -10.75 7.24
CA GLY A 117 -19.64 -9.44 7.40
C GLY A 117 -19.93 -8.49 6.24
N LEU A 118 -19.84 -8.97 5.00
CA LEU A 118 -20.15 -8.16 3.82
C LEU A 118 -21.64 -7.78 3.73
N LEU A 119 -22.54 -8.72 4.01
CA LEU A 119 -23.99 -8.44 4.04
C LEU A 119 -24.35 -7.47 5.16
N TRP A 120 -23.76 -7.64 6.33
CA TRP A 120 -23.99 -6.76 7.46
C TRP A 120 -23.50 -5.34 7.20
N LEU A 121 -22.29 -5.18 6.63
CA LEU A 121 -21.76 -3.88 6.19
C LEU A 121 -22.67 -3.20 5.16
N GLY A 122 -23.12 -3.96 4.15
CA GLY A 122 -24.05 -3.45 3.14
C GLY A 122 -25.38 -2.99 3.74
N TRP A 123 -25.94 -3.79 4.66
CA TRP A 123 -27.18 -3.46 5.37
C TRP A 123 -27.02 -2.25 6.29
N ALA A 124 -25.91 -2.17 7.04
CA ALA A 124 -25.61 -1.08 7.96
C ALA A 124 -25.45 0.26 7.20
N GLY A 125 -24.73 0.27 6.07
CA GLY A 125 -24.59 1.46 5.22
C GLY A 125 -25.93 1.93 4.63
N LEU A 126 -26.77 1.00 4.15
CA LEU A 126 -28.12 1.33 3.66
C LEU A 126 -29.04 1.87 4.77
N ARG A 127 -28.83 1.45 6.01
CA ARG A 127 -29.62 1.90 7.16
C ARG A 127 -29.15 3.26 7.67
N ALA A 128 -27.85 3.55 7.56
CA ALA A 128 -27.26 4.82 7.94
C ALA A 128 -27.85 6.04 7.19
N SER A 129 -28.35 5.84 5.96
CA SER A 129 -29.00 6.92 5.20
C SER A 129 -30.42 7.28 5.68
N ARG A 130 -31.04 6.50 6.57
CA ARG A 130 -32.43 6.71 7.01
C ARG A 130 -32.59 7.76 8.10
N SER A 131 -31.65 7.83 9.04
CA SER A 131 -31.62 8.86 10.07
C SER A 131 -30.20 9.06 10.62
N ARG A 132 -29.94 10.24 11.18
CA ARG A 132 -28.66 10.58 11.83
C ARG A 132 -28.33 9.62 12.98
N GLU A 133 -29.32 9.29 13.80
CA GLU A 133 -29.17 8.30 14.89
C GLU A 133 -28.78 6.92 14.35
N GLN A 134 -29.33 6.51 13.20
CA GLN A 134 -28.98 5.23 12.58
C GLN A 134 -27.57 5.27 11.98
N LEU A 135 -27.10 6.41 11.47
CA LEU A 135 -25.70 6.57 11.05
C LEU A 135 -24.77 6.40 12.26
N LEU A 136 -24.98 7.17 13.34
CA LEU A 136 -24.22 7.08 14.59
C LEU A 136 -24.17 5.64 15.12
N TYR A 137 -25.34 5.03 15.34
CA TYR A 137 -25.44 3.69 15.90
C TYR A 137 -24.77 2.64 15.02
N ASN A 138 -25.12 2.56 13.73
CA ASN A 138 -24.58 1.51 12.86
C ASN A 138 -23.08 1.70 12.60
N PHE A 139 -22.60 2.95 12.47
CA PHE A 139 -21.18 3.21 12.27
C PHE A 139 -20.36 2.79 13.49
N THR A 140 -20.78 3.18 14.70
CA THR A 140 -20.07 2.80 15.94
C THR A 140 -20.11 1.29 16.19
N GLU A 141 -21.24 0.62 15.95
CA GLU A 141 -21.32 -0.84 16.13
C GLU A 141 -20.44 -1.59 15.13
N VAL A 142 -20.44 -1.15 13.86
CA VAL A 142 -19.58 -1.73 12.82
C VAL A 142 -18.11 -1.49 13.11
N SER A 143 -17.70 -0.27 13.44
CA SER A 143 -16.30 0.04 13.72
C SER A 143 -15.75 -0.77 14.91
N ARG A 144 -16.58 -1.03 15.93
CA ARG A 144 -16.17 -1.82 17.10
C ARG A 144 -16.09 -3.31 16.84
N THR A 145 -16.97 -3.88 16.02
CA THR A 145 -17.08 -5.35 15.87
C THR A 145 -16.35 -5.90 14.65
N LEU A 146 -16.21 -5.10 13.59
CA LEU A 146 -15.57 -5.50 12.33
C LEU A 146 -14.14 -6.04 12.50
N PRO A 147 -13.27 -5.46 13.35
CA PRO A 147 -11.92 -5.99 13.56
C PRO A 147 -11.93 -7.41 14.14
N TYR A 148 -12.85 -7.71 15.06
CA TYR A 148 -12.98 -9.04 15.65
C TYR A 148 -13.47 -10.07 14.63
N LEU A 149 -14.40 -9.69 13.75
CA LEU A 149 -14.85 -10.56 12.65
C LEU A 149 -13.71 -10.87 11.68
N LEU A 150 -12.87 -9.87 11.35
CA LEU A 150 -11.72 -10.06 10.49
C LEU A 150 -10.67 -10.97 11.13
N VAL A 151 -10.34 -10.77 12.41
CA VAL A 151 -9.41 -11.66 13.12
C VAL A 151 -9.95 -13.07 13.20
N GLY A 152 -11.24 -13.25 13.50
CA GLY A 152 -11.90 -14.56 13.47
C GLY A 152 -11.75 -15.22 12.10
N HIS A 153 -12.03 -14.49 11.01
CA HIS A 153 -11.87 -14.96 9.64
C HIS A 153 -10.45 -15.46 9.35
N ILE A 154 -9.44 -14.65 9.67
CA ILE A 154 -8.03 -14.99 9.47
C ILE A 154 -7.62 -16.21 10.29
N VAL A 155 -8.06 -16.30 11.55
CA VAL A 155 -7.78 -17.46 12.43
C VAL A 155 -8.33 -18.74 11.83
N PHE A 156 -9.61 -18.76 11.42
CA PHE A 156 -10.23 -19.93 10.81
C PHE A 156 -9.53 -20.34 9.51
N MET A 157 -9.15 -19.37 8.67
CA MET A 157 -8.41 -19.62 7.43
C MET A 157 -7.01 -20.18 7.70
N GLY A 158 -6.27 -19.59 8.64
CA GLY A 158 -4.93 -20.04 9.02
C GLY A 158 -4.94 -21.44 9.64
N LEU A 159 -5.92 -21.74 10.50
CA LEU A 159 -6.12 -23.08 11.05
C LEU A 159 -6.48 -24.11 9.97
N ALA A 160 -7.28 -23.73 8.97
CA ALA A 160 -7.60 -24.61 7.85
C ALA A 160 -6.34 -24.96 7.04
N VAL A 161 -5.51 -23.97 6.70
CA VAL A 161 -4.23 -24.20 6.00
C VAL A 161 -3.28 -25.06 6.84
N ALA A 162 -3.17 -24.80 8.13
CA ALA A 162 -2.34 -25.62 9.04
C ALA A 162 -2.82 -27.08 9.09
N ALA A 163 -4.14 -27.31 9.11
CA ALA A 163 -4.73 -28.64 9.11
C ALA A 163 -4.51 -29.39 7.77
N ILE A 164 -4.59 -28.71 6.62
CA ILE A 164 -4.23 -29.26 5.30
C ILE A 164 -2.76 -29.72 5.29
N LEU A 165 -1.85 -28.85 5.75
CA LEU A 165 -0.42 -29.18 5.78
C LEU A 165 -0.12 -30.35 6.73
N ALA A 166 -0.80 -30.41 7.87
CA ALA A 166 -0.71 -31.54 8.80
C ALA A 166 -1.24 -32.83 8.15
N PHE A 167 -2.34 -32.76 7.42
CA PHE A 167 -2.93 -33.90 6.71
C PHE A 167 -1.98 -34.49 5.67
N GLU A 168 -1.36 -33.65 4.84
CA GLU A 168 -0.40 -34.09 3.82
C GLU A 168 0.91 -34.60 4.44
N SER A 169 1.35 -34.02 5.56
CA SER A 169 2.57 -34.48 6.25
C SER A 169 2.42 -35.89 6.81
N LEU A 170 1.23 -36.25 7.30
CA LEU A 170 0.95 -37.57 7.86
C LEU A 170 0.99 -38.70 6.82
N VAL A 171 1.00 -38.39 5.51
CA VAL A 171 1.19 -39.39 4.44
C VAL A 171 2.57 -40.02 4.49
N PHE A 172 3.59 -39.24 4.88
CA PHE A 172 4.98 -39.71 4.90
C PHE A 172 5.30 -40.58 6.12
N TRP A 173 4.36 -40.72 7.06
CA TRP A 173 4.52 -41.54 8.25
C TRP A 173 4.31 -43.03 7.91
N HIS A 174 5.36 -43.68 7.39
CA HIS A 174 5.41 -45.12 7.17
C HIS A 174 5.98 -45.82 8.41
N ALA A 175 5.48 -47.03 8.71
CA ALA A 175 5.77 -47.83 9.91
C ALA A 175 7.29 -48.07 10.17
N GLY A 176 7.98 -47.08 10.73
CA GLY A 176 9.36 -47.16 11.23
C GLY A 176 10.49 -47.09 10.18
N GLN A 177 10.17 -47.01 8.89
CA GLN A 177 11.16 -46.91 7.80
C GLN A 177 11.09 -45.55 7.11
N MET A 178 11.44 -44.48 7.82
CA MET A 178 11.53 -43.15 7.19
C MET A 178 12.90 -42.94 6.57
N ILE A 179 12.91 -42.56 5.29
CA ILE A 179 14.14 -42.17 4.59
C ILE A 179 14.57 -40.81 5.14
N ALA A 180 15.89 -40.57 5.31
CA ALA A 180 16.41 -39.32 5.87
C ALA A 180 15.93 -38.04 5.16
N GLY A 181 15.47 -38.14 3.90
CA GLY A 181 14.85 -37.04 3.15
C GLY A 181 13.41 -36.72 3.58
N GLU A 182 12.62 -37.72 3.98
CA GLU A 182 11.22 -37.55 4.41
C GLU A 182 11.12 -36.89 5.79
N ILE A 183 12.04 -37.24 6.70
CA ILE A 183 12.16 -36.59 8.02
C ILE A 183 12.45 -35.10 7.86
N LYS A 184 13.33 -34.73 6.92
CA LYS A 184 13.62 -33.32 6.61
C LYS A 184 12.39 -32.60 6.06
N LEU A 185 11.60 -33.27 5.22
CA LEU A 185 10.39 -32.70 4.64
C LEU A 185 9.30 -32.48 5.69
N ILE A 186 9.05 -33.45 6.57
CA ILE A 186 8.13 -33.30 7.71
C ILE A 186 8.60 -32.18 8.64
N ALA A 187 9.90 -32.09 8.94
CA ALA A 187 10.45 -31.00 9.76
C ALA A 187 10.22 -29.61 9.13
N ILE A 188 10.39 -29.50 7.80
CA ILE A 188 10.08 -28.26 7.06
C ILE A 188 8.60 -27.93 7.15
N VAL A 189 7.70 -28.89 6.91
CA VAL A 189 6.26 -28.63 6.98
C VAL A 189 5.82 -28.27 8.40
N MET A 190 6.36 -28.93 9.43
CA MET A 190 6.12 -28.58 10.83
C MET A 190 6.60 -27.17 11.17
N MET A 191 7.76 -26.75 10.65
CA MET A 191 8.25 -25.38 10.77
C MET A 191 7.32 -24.38 10.09
N VAL A 192 6.75 -24.72 8.93
CA VAL A 192 5.76 -23.90 8.23
C VAL A 192 4.45 -23.80 9.04
N ILE A 193 3.96 -24.91 9.60
CA ILE A 193 2.77 -24.92 10.48
C ILE A 193 3.00 -24.05 11.72
N LEU A 194 4.16 -24.20 12.38
CA LEU A 194 4.56 -23.35 13.51
C LEU A 194 4.66 -21.88 13.09
N GLY A 195 5.15 -21.60 11.88
CA GLY A 195 5.14 -20.27 11.29
C GLY A 195 3.72 -19.70 11.15
N PHE A 196 2.76 -20.47 10.63
CA PHE A 196 1.36 -20.04 10.55
C PHE A 196 0.75 -19.78 11.93
N LEU A 197 0.98 -20.68 12.89
CA LEU A 197 0.50 -20.50 14.27
C LEU A 197 1.13 -19.29 14.95
N TYR A 198 2.43 -19.04 14.72
CA TYR A 198 3.12 -17.85 15.18
C TYR A 198 2.57 -16.59 14.53
N SER A 199 2.28 -16.60 13.23
CA SER A 199 1.63 -15.47 12.54
C SER A 199 0.23 -15.20 13.07
N ILE A 200 -0.57 -16.23 13.35
CA ILE A 200 -1.90 -16.08 13.99
C ILE A 200 -1.74 -15.44 15.38
N TRP A 201 -0.79 -15.92 16.18
CA TRP A 201 -0.52 -15.37 17.52
C TRP A 201 -0.01 -13.92 17.46
N GLN A 202 0.89 -13.62 16.53
CA GLN A 202 1.41 -12.27 16.31
C GLN A 202 0.29 -11.32 15.88
N MET A 203 -0.62 -11.78 15.02
CA MET A 203 -1.78 -10.99 14.61
C MET A 203 -2.76 -10.77 15.77
N GLY A 204 -2.98 -11.78 16.61
CA GLY A 204 -3.74 -11.62 17.86
C GLY A 204 -3.13 -10.59 18.81
N LYS A 205 -1.79 -10.51 18.88
CA LYS A 205 -1.07 -9.43 19.59
C LYS A 205 -1.19 -8.06 18.92
N GLN A 206 -1.40 -8.01 17.61
CA GLN A 206 -1.62 -6.77 16.85
C GLN A 206 -3.10 -6.36 16.81
N LEU A 207 -4.04 -7.20 17.26
CA LEU A 207 -5.46 -6.85 17.33
C LEU A 207 -5.72 -5.60 18.21
N PRO A 208 -5.10 -5.43 19.40
CA PRO A 208 -5.18 -4.16 20.13
C PRO A 208 -4.70 -2.98 19.28
N VAL A 209 -3.60 -3.10 18.55
CA VAL A 209 -3.10 -2.03 17.66
C VAL A 209 -4.10 -1.75 16.54
N MET A 210 -4.69 -2.79 15.92
CA MET A 210 -5.77 -2.63 14.94
C MET A 210 -7.04 -2.02 15.51
N LEU A 211 -7.31 -2.21 16.80
CA LEU A 211 -8.42 -1.56 17.51
C LEU A 211 -8.08 -0.11 17.87
N HIS A 212 -6.80 0.19 18.19
CA HIS A 212 -6.31 1.55 18.39
C HIS A 212 -6.29 2.35 17.06
N MET A 213 -6.32 1.70 15.89
CA MET A 213 -6.60 2.37 14.60
C MET A 213 -7.99 3.03 14.53
N PHE A 214 -8.88 2.66 15.45
CA PHE A 214 -10.20 3.28 15.63
C PHE A 214 -10.23 4.29 16.80
N GLU A 215 -9.09 4.56 17.44
CA GLU A 215 -8.94 5.65 18.40
C GLU A 215 -8.62 6.94 17.65
N SER A 216 -9.14 8.06 18.16
CA SER A 216 -8.91 9.38 17.56
C SER A 216 -7.42 9.71 17.64
N THR A 217 -6.74 9.78 16.50
CA THR A 217 -5.43 10.45 16.44
C THR A 217 -5.64 11.95 16.65
N PRO A 218 -4.74 12.67 17.31
CA PRO A 218 -4.89 14.11 17.41
C PRO A 218 -4.76 14.77 16.04
N MET A 219 -5.54 15.82 15.78
CA MET A 219 -5.44 16.62 14.57
C MET A 219 -4.31 17.64 14.75
N PRO A 220 -3.25 17.64 13.91
CA PRO A 220 -2.26 18.69 13.95
C PRO A 220 -2.89 20.00 13.48
N VAL A 221 -2.75 21.07 14.26
CA VAL A 221 -3.26 22.41 13.92
C VAL A 221 -2.17 23.43 14.16
N LEU A 222 -1.80 24.18 13.13
CA LEU A 222 -0.81 25.25 13.24
C LEU A 222 -1.49 26.51 13.79
N GLY A 223 -1.26 26.80 15.05
CA GLY A 223 -1.93 27.93 15.70
C GLY A 223 -1.66 28.03 17.19
N GLN A 224 -2.20 29.07 17.78
CA GLN A 224 -1.98 29.40 19.18
C GLN A 224 -3.29 29.33 19.98
N GLU A 225 -3.31 28.55 21.06
CA GLU A 225 -4.39 28.65 22.05
C GLU A 225 -4.38 30.04 22.70
N VAL A 226 -5.55 30.68 22.73
CA VAL A 226 -5.72 31.97 23.40
C VAL A 226 -6.58 31.87 24.65
N SER A 227 -6.03 32.38 25.74
CA SER A 227 -6.72 32.47 27.03
C SER A 227 -7.75 33.60 27.06
N ALA A 228 -8.68 33.54 28.02
CA ALA A 228 -9.64 34.61 28.28
C ALA A 228 -8.98 35.94 28.66
N GLN A 229 -7.75 35.93 29.15
CA GLN A 229 -6.99 37.15 29.43
C GLN A 229 -6.38 37.76 28.16
N GLN A 230 -5.97 36.92 27.20
CA GLN A 230 -5.37 37.38 25.93
C GLN A 230 -6.43 37.88 24.94
N ALA A 231 -7.60 37.23 24.90
CA ALA A 231 -8.68 37.55 23.98
C ALA A 231 -10.04 37.73 24.71
N PRO A 232 -10.16 38.68 25.66
CA PRO A 232 -11.34 38.80 26.51
C PRO A 232 -12.62 39.06 25.73
N GLU A 233 -12.55 39.96 24.74
CA GLU A 233 -13.68 40.32 23.90
C GLU A 233 -14.08 39.15 22.97
N LEU A 234 -13.11 38.41 22.42
CA LEU A 234 -13.41 37.21 21.62
C LEU A 234 -14.12 36.14 22.45
N TRP A 235 -13.60 35.85 23.65
CA TRP A 235 -14.19 34.86 24.56
C TRP A 235 -15.59 35.26 25.01
N ALA A 236 -15.80 36.52 25.38
CA ALA A 236 -17.12 37.03 25.73
C ALA A 236 -18.09 36.93 24.54
N TYR A 237 -17.62 37.27 23.35
CA TYR A 237 -18.40 37.23 22.12
C TYR A 237 -18.82 35.80 21.76
N VAL A 238 -17.89 34.85 21.72
CA VAL A 238 -18.16 33.44 21.42
C VAL A 238 -19.12 32.82 22.46
N ARG A 239 -18.91 33.08 23.76
CA ARG A 239 -19.80 32.59 24.81
C ARG A 239 -21.20 33.18 24.70
N GLY A 240 -21.31 34.48 24.41
CA GLY A 240 -22.60 35.13 24.20
C GLY A 240 -23.37 34.57 23.00
N LEU A 241 -22.67 34.18 21.92
CA LEU A 241 -23.30 33.48 20.78
C LEU A 241 -23.72 32.06 21.17
N ALA A 242 -22.87 31.31 21.86
CA ALA A 242 -23.19 29.96 22.33
C ALA A 242 -24.43 29.95 23.25
N ASP A 243 -24.51 30.89 24.19
CA ASP A 243 -25.63 31.03 25.11
C ASP A 243 -26.95 31.34 24.37
N ARG A 244 -26.92 32.20 23.36
CA ARG A 244 -28.09 32.53 22.53
C ARG A 244 -28.59 31.32 21.73
N LEU A 245 -27.68 30.45 21.29
CA LEU A 245 -28.00 29.23 20.54
C LEU A 245 -28.38 28.04 21.42
N GLY A 246 -28.06 28.09 22.73
CA GLY A 246 -28.06 26.89 23.57
C GLY A 246 -27.03 25.86 23.11
N ALA A 247 -25.94 26.31 22.47
CA ALA A 247 -24.84 25.45 22.04
C ALA A 247 -23.87 25.21 23.21
N LEU A 248 -23.19 24.06 23.21
CA LEU A 248 -22.09 23.85 24.15
C LEU A 248 -20.93 24.80 23.81
N PRO A 249 -20.46 25.64 24.74
CA PRO A 249 -19.36 26.55 24.45
C PRO A 249 -18.05 25.76 24.22
N PRO A 250 -17.15 26.27 23.37
CA PRO A 250 -15.82 25.70 23.23
C PRO A 250 -15.03 25.84 24.54
N GLU A 251 -14.20 24.84 24.81
CA GLU A 251 -13.26 24.82 25.94
C GLU A 251 -11.94 25.49 25.56
N HIS A 252 -11.58 25.44 24.28
CA HIS A 252 -10.39 26.04 23.71
C HIS A 252 -10.76 26.92 22.50
N ILE A 253 -10.11 28.08 22.38
CA ILE A 253 -10.10 28.88 21.15
C ILE A 253 -8.67 28.87 20.63
N VAL A 254 -8.49 28.39 19.40
CA VAL A 254 -7.20 28.34 18.72
C VAL A 254 -7.20 29.37 17.60
N LEU A 255 -6.21 30.26 17.62
CA LEU A 255 -5.99 31.22 16.55
C LEU A 255 -5.02 30.66 15.53
N GLY A 256 -5.48 30.51 14.29
CA GLY A 256 -4.63 30.26 13.13
C GLY A 256 -4.42 31.53 12.29
N MET A 257 -3.60 31.41 11.25
CA MET A 257 -3.34 32.52 10.34
C MET A 257 -4.46 32.74 9.33
N ALA A 258 -4.70 31.75 8.48
CA ALA A 258 -5.59 31.85 7.32
C ALA A 258 -6.53 30.65 7.13
N GLU A 259 -6.35 29.57 7.87
CA GLU A 259 -7.21 28.37 7.81
C GLU A 259 -8.63 28.73 8.27
N GLY A 260 -9.68 28.24 7.59
CA GLY A 260 -11.07 28.64 7.86
C GLY A 260 -11.55 28.48 9.32
N PHE A 261 -12.69 29.09 9.65
CA PHE A 261 -13.37 28.82 10.92
C PHE A 261 -13.83 27.36 10.93
N TYR A 262 -13.65 26.67 12.06
CA TYR A 262 -14.25 25.37 12.27
C TYR A 262 -14.36 25.05 13.76
N VAL A 263 -15.25 24.13 14.10
CA VAL A 263 -15.28 23.49 15.41
C VAL A 263 -14.92 22.01 15.34
N THR A 264 -14.22 21.53 16.36
CA THR A 264 -13.90 20.11 16.49
C THR A 264 -14.00 19.64 17.93
N SER A 265 -14.32 18.37 18.11
CA SER A 265 -14.23 17.66 19.38
C SER A 265 -13.14 16.58 19.40
N SER A 266 -12.45 16.43 18.26
CA SER A 266 -11.27 15.59 18.16
C SER A 266 -10.14 16.20 18.99
N ASP A 267 -9.28 15.35 19.57
CA ASP A 267 -8.05 15.81 20.20
C ASP A 267 -7.23 16.63 19.18
N VAL A 268 -6.64 17.75 19.60
CA VAL A 268 -5.87 18.66 18.73
C VAL A 268 -4.44 18.75 19.25
N ASP A 269 -3.45 18.55 18.39
CA ASP A 269 -2.05 18.80 18.70
C ASP A 269 -1.65 20.13 18.05
N LEU A 270 -1.37 21.14 18.90
CA LEU A 270 -0.99 22.46 18.42
C LEU A 270 0.47 22.51 17.96
N LEU A 271 0.68 22.92 16.72
CA LEU A 271 2.00 23.21 16.16
C LEU A 271 2.29 24.72 16.26
N PRO A 272 3.54 25.14 16.51
CA PRO A 272 4.73 24.30 16.78
C PRO A 272 4.87 23.85 18.25
N SER A 273 3.98 24.29 19.15
CA SER A 273 4.13 24.08 20.61
C SER A 273 4.07 22.61 21.08
N ASN A 274 3.55 21.70 20.25
CA ASN A 274 3.21 20.31 20.56
C ASN A 274 2.30 20.16 21.79
N THR A 275 1.40 21.13 22.00
CA THR A 275 0.44 21.10 23.10
C THR A 275 -0.80 20.32 22.69
N ALA A 276 -1.10 19.23 23.40
CA ALA A 276 -2.31 18.45 23.18
C ALA A 276 -3.52 19.08 23.91
N LEU A 277 -4.52 19.47 23.13
CA LEU A 277 -5.82 19.97 23.60
C LEU A 277 -6.86 18.86 23.50
N LYS A 278 -7.73 18.78 24.51
CA LYS A 278 -8.82 17.79 24.58
C LYS A 278 -10.15 18.49 24.82
N GLY A 279 -11.19 18.01 24.15
CA GLY A 279 -12.54 18.57 24.27
C GLY A 279 -12.91 19.44 23.08
N ARG A 280 -13.77 20.44 23.30
CA ARG A 280 -14.33 21.26 22.21
C ARG A 280 -13.38 22.42 21.88
N THR A 281 -12.89 22.45 20.65
CA THR A 281 -12.01 23.50 20.14
C THR A 281 -12.74 24.27 19.05
N LEU A 282 -12.70 25.60 19.14
CA LEU A 282 -13.07 26.52 18.06
C LEU A 282 -11.80 27.06 17.43
N HIS A 283 -11.58 26.79 16.16
CA HIS A 283 -10.53 27.41 15.38
C HIS A 283 -11.03 28.72 14.77
N VAL A 284 -10.26 29.79 14.95
CA VAL A 284 -10.57 31.13 14.48
C VAL A 284 -9.36 31.68 13.72
N PRO A 285 -9.43 31.81 12.39
CA PRO A 285 -8.39 32.51 11.67
C PRO A 285 -8.36 33.99 12.02
N MET A 286 -7.20 34.45 12.48
CA MET A 286 -6.99 35.82 12.91
C MET A 286 -7.31 36.82 11.80
N VAL A 287 -6.88 36.57 10.56
CA VAL A 287 -7.07 37.51 9.44
C VAL A 287 -8.55 37.73 9.13
N TYR A 288 -9.38 36.70 9.19
CA TYR A 288 -10.82 36.85 8.91
C TYR A 288 -11.57 37.67 9.96
N LEU A 289 -11.08 37.78 11.20
CA LEU A 289 -11.66 38.68 12.21
C LEU A 289 -11.59 40.16 11.80
N GLY A 290 -10.63 40.52 10.94
CA GLY A 290 -10.52 41.85 10.35
C GLY A 290 -11.26 41.98 9.01
N LEU A 291 -11.38 40.89 8.26
CA LEU A 291 -11.99 40.93 6.93
C LEU A 291 -13.51 40.84 6.97
N LEU A 292 -14.09 40.19 7.98
CA LEU A 292 -15.54 40.08 8.17
C LEU A 292 -16.07 41.23 9.04
N ASP A 293 -17.29 41.68 8.77
CA ASP A 293 -17.97 42.60 9.68
C ASP A 293 -18.53 41.85 10.92
N THR A 294 -19.11 42.60 11.87
CA THR A 294 -19.62 42.00 13.11
C THR A 294 -20.76 41.00 12.86
N GLN A 295 -21.67 41.31 11.92
CA GLN A 295 -22.80 40.41 11.63
C GLN A 295 -22.31 39.18 10.87
N GLU A 296 -21.41 39.34 9.90
CA GLU A 296 -20.78 38.22 9.20
C GLU A 296 -19.99 37.33 10.16
N THR A 297 -19.23 37.91 11.09
CA THR A 297 -18.52 37.14 12.12
C THR A 297 -19.51 36.41 13.05
N SER A 298 -20.61 37.05 13.44
CA SER A 298 -21.70 36.40 14.20
C SER A 298 -22.32 35.24 13.42
N ALA A 299 -22.52 35.40 12.10
CA ALA A 299 -23.10 34.39 11.24
C ALA A 299 -22.19 33.16 11.15
N VAL A 300 -20.89 33.37 10.92
CA VAL A 300 -19.90 32.28 10.77
C VAL A 300 -19.66 31.57 12.09
N ILE A 301 -19.36 32.30 13.18
CA ILE A 301 -19.20 31.67 14.50
C ILE A 301 -20.51 30.99 14.94
N GLY A 302 -21.66 31.60 14.65
CA GLY A 302 -22.97 31.01 14.91
C GLY A 302 -23.20 29.71 14.15
N HIS A 303 -22.81 29.66 12.87
CA HIS A 303 -22.81 28.47 12.03
C HIS A 303 -21.93 27.38 12.67
N GLU A 304 -20.69 27.71 13.03
CA GLU A 304 -19.79 26.72 13.65
C GLU A 304 -20.34 26.18 14.97
N LEU A 305 -20.85 27.06 15.84
CA LEU A 305 -21.43 26.67 17.12
C LEU A 305 -22.73 25.85 16.96
N ALA A 306 -23.44 25.98 15.84
CA ALA A 306 -24.62 25.17 15.56
C ALA A 306 -24.31 23.67 15.54
N HIS A 307 -23.08 23.27 15.17
CA HIS A 307 -22.64 21.88 15.24
C HIS A 307 -22.51 21.34 16.67
N PHE A 308 -22.51 22.22 17.69
CA PHE A 308 -22.57 21.85 19.10
C PHE A 308 -23.92 22.17 19.75
N ALA A 309 -24.97 22.41 18.96
CA ALA A 309 -26.33 22.62 19.43
C ALA A 309 -27.27 21.45 19.09
N GLY A 310 -28.25 21.20 19.96
CA GLY A 310 -29.36 20.28 19.72
C GLY A 310 -28.94 18.87 19.31
N ALA A 311 -29.50 18.38 18.21
CA ALA A 311 -29.24 17.04 17.68
C ALA A 311 -27.86 16.88 17.02
N ASP A 312 -27.20 17.99 16.69
CA ASP A 312 -25.87 17.97 16.07
C ASP A 312 -24.76 17.77 17.10
N THR A 313 -25.01 18.12 18.37
CA THR A 313 -24.05 17.91 19.47
C THR A 313 -23.60 16.46 19.58
N GLU A 314 -24.52 15.49 19.57
CA GLU A 314 -24.16 14.08 19.70
C GLU A 314 -23.36 13.58 18.50
N TYR A 315 -23.72 14.03 17.29
CA TYR A 315 -23.00 13.72 16.07
C TYR A 315 -21.56 14.25 16.14
N SER A 316 -21.38 15.54 16.44
CA SER A 316 -20.08 16.18 16.48
C SER A 316 -19.17 15.64 17.59
N LEU A 317 -19.73 15.23 18.74
CA LEU A 317 -18.96 14.70 19.88
C LEU A 317 -18.61 13.21 19.75
N ARG A 318 -19.48 12.40 19.12
CA ARG A 318 -19.32 10.93 19.12
C ARG A 318 -18.98 10.35 17.76
N PHE A 319 -19.49 10.92 16.68
CA PHE A 319 -19.30 10.37 15.33
C PHE A 319 -18.04 10.93 14.67
N VAL A 320 -17.91 12.26 14.59
CA VAL A 320 -16.86 12.93 13.81
C VAL A 320 -15.45 12.47 14.23
N PRO A 321 -15.07 12.42 15.53
CA PRO A 321 -13.73 11.99 15.91
C PRO A 321 -13.40 10.55 15.51
N ILE A 322 -14.39 9.66 15.57
CA ILE A 322 -14.22 8.26 15.17
C ILE A 322 -14.10 8.16 13.64
N TYR A 323 -14.95 8.89 12.91
CA TYR A 323 -14.92 8.90 11.45
C TYR A 323 -13.57 9.41 10.92
N ASP A 324 -13.13 10.58 11.38
CA ASP A 324 -11.86 11.18 10.96
C ASP A 324 -10.64 10.39 11.45
N GLY A 325 -10.72 9.79 12.64
CA GLY A 325 -9.68 8.91 13.18
C GLY A 325 -9.44 7.69 12.28
N ILE A 326 -10.51 7.00 11.87
CA ILE A 326 -10.40 5.84 10.98
C ILE A 326 -9.88 6.26 9.60
N GLY A 327 -10.35 7.40 9.06
CA GLY A 327 -9.89 7.93 7.78
C GLY A 327 -8.38 8.20 7.78
N ARG A 328 -7.89 8.87 8.83
CA ARG A 328 -6.45 9.10 9.02
C ARG A 328 -5.66 7.81 9.21
N SER A 329 -6.19 6.85 9.98
CA SER A 329 -5.53 5.56 10.13
C SER A 329 -5.41 4.80 8.80
N LEU A 330 -6.42 4.87 7.92
CA LEU A 330 -6.33 4.28 6.58
C LEU A 330 -5.27 4.97 5.73
N GLY A 331 -5.15 6.30 5.84
CA GLY A 331 -4.05 7.07 5.25
C GLY A 331 -2.67 6.59 5.69
N VAL A 332 -2.45 6.42 7.00
CA VAL A 332 -1.19 5.91 7.56
C VAL A 332 -0.89 4.49 7.07
N ILE A 333 -1.90 3.62 6.99
CA ILE A 333 -1.71 2.25 6.45
C ILE A 333 -1.36 2.31 4.96
N ALA A 334 -2.02 3.18 4.18
CA ALA A 334 -1.72 3.37 2.77
C ALA A 334 -0.27 3.81 2.57
N GLU A 335 0.18 4.80 3.35
CA GLU A 335 1.55 5.29 3.34
C GLU A 335 2.56 4.22 3.77
N THR A 336 2.27 3.49 4.84
CA THR A 336 3.09 2.34 5.28
C THR A 336 3.19 1.28 4.19
N MET A 337 2.10 1.03 3.44
CA MET A 337 2.09 0.08 2.33
C MET A 337 2.91 0.55 1.11
N LEU A 338 3.05 1.86 0.90
CA LEU A 338 3.89 2.42 -0.17
C LEU A 338 5.38 2.18 0.12
N HIS A 339 5.79 2.26 1.40
CA HIS A 339 7.19 2.18 1.82
C HIS A 339 7.63 0.79 2.32
N SER A 340 6.72 -0.20 2.36
CA SER A 340 7.00 -1.52 2.94
C SER A 340 7.39 -2.59 1.91
N ASP A 341 8.20 -3.56 2.36
CA ASP A 341 8.58 -4.73 1.57
C ASP A 341 7.34 -5.54 1.13
N VAL A 342 7.45 -6.27 0.02
CA VAL A 342 6.35 -7.06 -0.59
C VAL A 342 5.59 -7.93 0.42
N LEU A 343 6.30 -8.49 1.40
CA LEU A 343 5.72 -9.35 2.43
C LEU A 343 4.81 -8.56 3.38
N GLN A 344 5.26 -7.42 3.90
CA GLN A 344 4.46 -6.55 4.78
C GLN A 344 3.24 -6.01 4.05
N ARG A 345 3.41 -5.55 2.80
CA ARG A 345 2.30 -5.10 1.95
C ARG A 345 1.24 -6.18 1.76
N THR A 346 1.64 -7.44 1.56
CA THR A 346 0.71 -8.56 1.37
C THR A 346 -0.10 -8.86 2.64
N ILE A 347 0.49 -8.65 3.83
CA ILE A 347 -0.18 -8.86 5.12
C ILE A 347 -1.19 -7.76 5.42
N LEU A 348 -0.86 -6.49 5.14
CA LEU A 348 -1.73 -5.33 5.43
C LEU A 348 -2.87 -5.16 4.40
N TRP A 349 -2.67 -5.65 3.18
CA TRP A 349 -3.59 -5.41 2.07
C TRP A 349 -5.05 -5.84 2.31
N PRO A 350 -5.35 -7.01 2.90
CA PRO A 350 -6.73 -7.40 3.20
C PRO A 350 -7.42 -6.47 4.19
N ALA A 351 -6.70 -6.00 5.22
CA ALA A 351 -7.23 -5.07 6.22
C ALA A 351 -7.52 -3.70 5.60
N PHE A 352 -6.59 -3.19 4.79
CA PHE A 352 -6.78 -1.94 4.05
C PHE A 352 -7.99 -2.01 3.11
N MET A 353 -8.11 -3.08 2.31
CA MET A 353 -9.23 -3.28 1.39
C MET A 353 -10.59 -3.35 2.11
N LEU A 354 -10.62 -3.92 3.32
CA LEU A 354 -11.83 -3.97 4.13
C LEU A 354 -12.16 -2.60 4.73
N GLY A 355 -11.16 -1.85 5.20
CA GLY A 355 -11.33 -0.51 5.74
C GLY A 355 -11.85 0.47 4.68
N GLU A 356 -11.28 0.44 3.48
CA GLU A 356 -11.78 1.17 2.30
C GLU A 356 -13.23 0.80 2.00
N TYR A 357 -13.54 -0.50 1.97
CA TYR A 357 -14.91 -0.97 1.72
C TYR A 357 -15.88 -0.49 2.82
N PHE A 358 -15.46 -0.50 4.07
CA PHE A 358 -16.23 0.03 5.18
C PHE A 358 -16.53 1.52 4.98
N PHE A 359 -15.52 2.33 4.67
CA PHE A 359 -15.67 3.76 4.41
C PHE A 359 -16.65 4.03 3.27
N GLU A 360 -16.45 3.39 2.12
CA GLU A 360 -17.32 3.51 0.94
C GLU A 360 -18.80 3.20 1.24
N ARG A 361 -19.09 2.33 2.23
CA ARG A 361 -20.48 1.97 2.59
C ARG A 361 -21.20 3.04 3.40
N PHE A 362 -20.47 3.85 4.15
CA PHE A 362 -21.03 4.92 4.96
C PHE A 362 -20.89 6.29 4.32
N GLU A 363 -19.90 6.49 3.44
CA GLU A 363 -19.57 7.76 2.77
C GLU A 363 -20.81 8.48 2.22
N HIS A 364 -21.65 7.78 1.44
CA HIS A 364 -22.88 8.39 0.91
C HIS A 364 -23.84 8.89 1.99
N ALA A 365 -24.00 8.14 3.08
CA ALA A 365 -24.86 8.55 4.18
C ALA A 365 -24.26 9.73 4.94
N VAL A 366 -22.94 9.70 5.18
CA VAL A 366 -22.18 10.78 5.83
C VAL A 366 -22.30 12.06 5.01
N ASN A 367 -22.01 12.01 3.71
CA ASN A 367 -22.11 13.15 2.81
C ASN A 367 -23.54 13.72 2.75
N HIS A 368 -24.55 12.84 2.68
CA HIS A 368 -25.95 13.27 2.72
C HIS A 368 -26.27 14.04 4.00
N TRP A 369 -25.94 13.48 5.17
CA TRP A 369 -26.23 14.13 6.46
C TRP A 369 -25.37 15.36 6.70
N SER A 370 -24.12 15.39 6.20
CA SER A 370 -23.24 16.56 6.21
C SER A 370 -23.94 17.74 5.54
N ARG A 371 -24.41 17.59 4.30
CA ARG A 371 -25.13 18.67 3.59
C ARG A 371 -26.36 19.20 4.33
N VAL A 372 -27.16 18.31 4.91
CA VAL A 372 -28.35 18.71 5.69
C VAL A 372 -27.93 19.49 6.95
N ARG A 373 -26.79 19.13 7.57
CA ARG A 373 -26.24 19.83 8.72
C ARG A 373 -25.70 21.21 8.35
N GLU A 374 -24.97 21.32 7.24
CA GLU A 374 -24.46 22.60 6.73
C GLU A 374 -25.59 23.61 6.48
N LEU A 375 -26.66 23.21 5.80
CA LEU A 375 -27.82 24.09 5.56
C LEU A 375 -28.56 24.46 6.86
N ALA A 376 -28.62 23.56 7.83
CA ALA A 376 -29.22 23.84 9.14
C ALA A 376 -28.33 24.79 9.98
N ALA A 377 -27.01 24.65 9.88
CA ALA A 377 -26.04 25.54 10.50
C ALA A 377 -26.10 26.94 9.87
N ASP A 378 -26.27 27.05 8.54
CA ASP A 378 -26.52 28.33 7.86
C ASP A 378 -27.79 29.02 8.36
N ALA A 379 -28.89 28.27 8.48
CA ALA A 379 -30.13 28.80 9.04
C ALA A 379 -29.93 29.30 10.48
N THR A 380 -29.17 28.56 11.29
CA THR A 380 -28.85 28.93 12.68
C THR A 380 -27.98 30.19 12.75
N GLY A 381 -26.97 30.30 11.89
CA GLY A 381 -26.17 31.53 11.75
C GLY A 381 -27.03 32.72 11.31
N ALA A 382 -27.99 32.49 10.41
CA ALA A 382 -28.94 33.50 9.96
C ALA A 382 -29.95 33.94 11.04
N GLU A 383 -30.36 33.05 11.95
CA GLU A 383 -31.18 33.42 13.12
C GLU A 383 -30.42 34.37 14.06
N LEU A 384 -29.09 34.25 14.16
CA LEU A 384 -28.28 35.12 15.01
C LEU A 384 -27.95 36.47 14.39
N ALA A 385 -27.61 36.48 13.10
CA ALA A 385 -27.01 37.62 12.40
C ALA A 385 -27.85 38.21 11.26
N GLY A 386 -28.86 37.46 10.79
CA GLY A 386 -29.71 37.80 9.64
C GLY A 386 -29.25 37.12 8.35
N ASN A 387 -30.21 36.76 7.50
CA ASN A 387 -29.97 36.01 6.25
C ASN A 387 -28.97 36.70 5.31
N VAL A 388 -29.08 38.02 5.13
CA VAL A 388 -28.19 38.79 4.24
C VAL A 388 -26.75 38.77 4.77
N ALA A 389 -26.56 38.84 6.09
CA ALA A 389 -25.22 38.78 6.69
C ALA A 389 -24.59 37.39 6.51
N THR A 390 -25.36 36.32 6.70
CA THR A 390 -24.89 34.95 6.46
C THR A 390 -24.53 34.72 4.99
N ALA A 391 -25.39 35.16 4.06
CA ALA A 391 -25.12 35.06 2.63
C ALA A 391 -23.91 35.91 2.21
N SER A 392 -23.76 37.12 2.77
CA SER A 392 -22.60 37.99 2.56
C SER A 392 -21.32 37.33 3.08
N ALA A 393 -21.35 36.74 4.28
CA ALA A 393 -20.20 36.06 4.86
C ALA A 393 -19.72 34.88 4.00
N LEU A 394 -20.65 34.07 3.49
CA LEU A 394 -20.35 32.95 2.59
C LEU A 394 -19.60 33.44 1.34
N VAL A 395 -20.20 34.41 0.62
CA VAL A 395 -19.58 34.98 -0.60
C VAL A 395 -18.23 35.62 -0.27
N ARG A 396 -18.15 36.34 0.85
CA ARG A 396 -16.95 37.06 1.24
C ARG A 396 -15.79 36.13 1.56
N ILE A 397 -16.05 35.03 2.28
CA ILE A 397 -15.03 34.01 2.54
C ILE A 397 -14.59 33.38 1.22
N SER A 398 -15.52 32.92 0.37
CA SER A 398 -15.16 32.30 -0.90
C SER A 398 -14.38 33.24 -1.84
N ALA A 399 -14.70 34.54 -1.85
CA ALA A 399 -13.99 35.51 -2.68
C ALA A 399 -12.60 35.89 -2.14
N ILE A 400 -12.39 35.77 -0.82
CA ILE A 400 -11.14 36.14 -0.15
C ILE A 400 -10.18 34.96 -0.06
N ASP A 401 -10.69 33.75 0.18
CA ASP A 401 -9.87 32.59 0.54
C ASP A 401 -8.76 32.30 -0.49
N PRO A 402 -9.01 32.23 -1.81
CA PRO A 402 -7.96 31.96 -2.79
C PRO A 402 -6.83 33.01 -2.75
N LEU A 403 -7.21 34.29 -2.63
CA LEU A 403 -6.27 35.42 -2.60
C LEU A 403 -5.47 35.45 -1.28
N LEU A 404 -6.13 35.10 -0.18
CA LEU A 404 -5.52 34.98 1.13
C LEU A 404 -4.50 33.85 1.15
N GLN A 405 -4.86 32.66 0.66
CA GLN A 405 -3.96 31.52 0.58
C GLN A 405 -2.76 31.82 -0.33
N GLU A 406 -2.97 32.47 -1.48
CA GLU A 406 -1.89 32.88 -2.39
C GLU A 406 -0.92 33.87 -1.72
N SER A 407 -1.44 34.88 -1.03
CA SER A 407 -0.63 35.88 -0.29
C SER A 407 0.18 35.21 0.82
N VAL A 408 -0.44 34.36 1.65
CA VAL A 408 0.25 33.62 2.71
C VAL A 408 1.31 32.67 2.14
N PHE A 409 0.98 31.92 1.08
CA PHE A 409 1.91 31.01 0.42
C PHE A 409 3.14 31.76 -0.15
N THR A 410 2.93 32.94 -0.73
CA THR A 410 4.02 33.80 -1.22
C THR A 410 4.96 34.21 -0.08
N GLN A 411 4.41 34.57 1.08
CA GLN A 411 5.21 34.96 2.25
C GLN A 411 5.96 33.75 2.84
N VAL A 412 5.34 32.56 2.88
CA VAL A 412 6.02 31.31 3.25
C VAL A 412 7.14 30.94 2.26
N ALA A 413 6.90 31.12 0.96
CA ALA A 413 7.91 30.89 -0.06
C ALA A 413 9.12 31.82 0.10
N HIS A 414 8.91 33.08 0.44
CA HIS A 414 10.00 34.02 0.76
C HIS A 414 10.73 33.65 2.06
N ALA A 415 10.03 33.14 3.08
CA ALA A 415 10.64 32.69 4.33
C ALA A 415 11.55 31.48 4.12
N THR A 416 11.06 30.49 3.37
CA THR A 416 11.76 29.23 3.09
C THR A 416 12.85 29.37 2.02
N ASN A 417 12.77 30.36 1.14
CA ASN A 417 13.81 30.71 0.17
C ASN A 417 14.28 32.15 0.41
N SER A 418 15.11 32.33 1.42
CA SER A 418 15.72 33.63 1.76
C SER A 418 16.66 34.10 0.64
N SER A 419 16.13 34.67 -0.45
CA SER A 419 16.90 35.45 -1.40
C SER A 419 17.42 36.71 -0.71
N ALA A 420 18.67 37.09 -1.01
CA ALA A 420 19.32 38.23 -0.39
C ALA A 420 18.54 39.53 -0.68
N GLY A 421 17.79 40.04 0.31
CA GLY A 421 17.14 41.35 0.26
C GLY A 421 15.65 41.40 0.61
N HIS A 422 14.98 40.25 0.79
CA HIS A 422 13.59 40.24 1.26
C HIS A 422 13.54 40.32 2.80
N VAL A 423 12.85 41.32 3.35
CA VAL A 423 12.65 41.45 4.80
C VAL A 423 11.33 40.78 5.15
N LEU A 424 11.40 39.72 5.95
CA LEU A 424 10.20 39.01 6.39
C LEU A 424 9.30 39.92 7.24
N PRO A 425 7.98 39.84 7.05
CA PRO A 425 7.04 40.65 7.82
C PRO A 425 7.09 40.23 9.29
N ARG A 426 7.13 41.21 10.19
CA ARG A 426 6.94 40.98 11.64
C ARG A 426 5.46 40.89 12.03
N ASP A 427 4.57 41.34 11.15
CA ASP A 427 3.12 41.29 11.30
C ASP A 427 2.54 40.85 9.94
N LEU A 428 2.58 39.54 9.71
CA LEU A 428 2.06 38.94 8.50
C LEU A 428 0.56 39.20 8.31
N PRO A 429 -0.31 39.14 9.35
CA PRO A 429 -1.72 39.53 9.21
C PRO A 429 -1.92 40.92 8.59
N THR A 430 -1.18 41.93 9.05
CA THR A 430 -1.27 43.29 8.48
C THR A 430 -0.79 43.34 7.04
N SER A 431 0.33 42.68 6.71
CA SER A 431 0.87 42.64 5.35
C SER A 431 -0.12 42.02 4.36
N VAL A 432 -0.70 40.87 4.72
CA VAL A 432 -1.69 40.16 3.90
C VAL A 432 -2.95 41.01 3.71
N VAL A 433 -3.46 41.65 4.77
CA VAL A 433 -4.63 42.55 4.66
C VAL A 433 -4.36 43.74 3.74
N GLN A 434 -3.15 44.30 3.74
CA GLN A 434 -2.75 45.38 2.84
C GLN A 434 -2.68 44.91 1.38
N GLU A 435 -2.12 43.72 1.13
CA GLU A 435 -2.09 43.11 -0.20
C GLU A 435 -3.51 42.85 -0.72
N LEU A 436 -4.39 42.27 0.10
CA LEU A 436 -5.79 42.01 -0.26
C LEU A 436 -6.57 43.30 -0.52
N ALA A 437 -6.30 44.38 0.23
CA ALA A 437 -6.95 45.67 0.03
C ALA A 437 -6.58 46.33 -1.32
N ALA A 438 -5.48 45.94 -1.94
CA ALA A 438 -5.09 46.40 -3.28
C ALA A 438 -5.80 45.63 -4.41
N GLN A 439 -6.47 44.53 -4.09
CA GLN A 439 -7.13 43.67 -5.07
C GLN A 439 -8.64 43.95 -5.15
N SER A 440 -9.22 43.64 -6.32
CA SER A 440 -10.67 43.65 -6.49
C SER A 440 -11.21 42.27 -6.21
N LEU A 441 -12.11 42.15 -5.23
CA LEU A 441 -12.74 40.88 -4.90
C LEU A 441 -13.76 40.52 -6.00
N THR A 442 -13.59 39.34 -6.57
CA THR A 442 -14.53 38.77 -7.54
C THR A 442 -14.74 37.30 -7.22
N LEU A 443 -15.97 36.83 -7.33
CA LEU A 443 -16.30 35.42 -7.21
C LEU A 443 -16.73 34.89 -8.58
N PRO A 444 -16.06 33.88 -9.15
CA PRO A 444 -16.48 33.29 -10.43
C PRO A 444 -17.91 32.73 -10.36
N GLU A 445 -18.68 32.85 -11.44
CA GLU A 445 -20.04 32.31 -11.51
C GLU A 445 -20.08 30.78 -11.28
N GLU A 446 -19.00 30.08 -11.65
CA GLU A 446 -18.86 28.63 -11.45
C GLU A 446 -18.87 28.24 -9.96
N GLU A 447 -18.29 29.06 -9.08
CA GLU A 447 -18.30 28.81 -7.63
C GLU A 447 -19.69 29.04 -7.01
N MET A 448 -20.54 29.80 -7.70
CA MET A 448 -21.93 30.04 -7.30
C MET A 448 -22.93 29.07 -7.93
N ALA A 449 -22.49 28.28 -8.92
CA ALA A 449 -23.38 27.44 -9.69
C ALA A 449 -24.04 26.37 -8.81
N THR A 450 -25.37 26.39 -8.75
CA THR A 450 -26.14 25.31 -8.15
C THR A 450 -25.92 24.03 -8.97
N SER A 451 -25.18 23.09 -8.41
CA SER A 451 -24.95 21.79 -9.01
C SER A 451 -26.00 20.78 -8.54
N LEU A 452 -26.31 19.79 -9.39
CA LEU A 452 -27.13 18.66 -8.95
C LEU A 452 -26.37 17.93 -7.83
N PRO A 453 -26.99 17.69 -6.65
CA PRO A 453 -26.29 17.09 -5.52
C PRO A 453 -25.73 15.71 -5.90
N HIS A 454 -24.41 15.57 -5.97
CA HIS A 454 -23.77 14.30 -6.25
C HIS A 454 -23.58 13.52 -4.93
N PRO A 455 -23.65 12.18 -4.94
CA PRO A 455 -23.48 11.37 -3.72
C PRO A 455 -22.09 11.44 -3.05
N SER A 456 -21.09 12.01 -3.72
CA SER A 456 -19.73 12.23 -3.18
C SER A 456 -19.47 13.65 -2.68
N ASP A 457 -20.44 14.57 -2.82
CA ASP A 457 -20.26 15.96 -2.40
C ASP A 457 -20.39 16.06 -0.88
N THR A 458 -19.35 16.54 -0.21
CA THR A 458 -19.30 16.69 1.25
C THR A 458 -20.04 17.92 1.76
N HIS A 459 -20.16 18.97 0.92
CA HIS A 459 -20.83 20.23 1.24
C HIS A 459 -21.83 20.64 0.14
N PRO A 460 -22.90 21.38 0.48
CA PRO A 460 -23.78 21.99 -0.50
C PRO A 460 -23.04 23.11 -1.26
N SER A 461 -23.41 23.35 -2.51
CA SER A 461 -22.85 24.46 -3.31
C SER A 461 -23.19 25.82 -2.70
N ASN A 462 -22.37 26.85 -2.94
CA ASN A 462 -22.64 28.20 -2.45
C ASN A 462 -24.00 28.73 -2.93
N GLY A 463 -24.38 28.45 -4.18
CA GLY A 463 -25.69 28.81 -4.71
C GLY A 463 -26.86 28.15 -3.97
N GLU A 464 -26.71 26.88 -3.57
CA GLU A 464 -27.72 26.15 -2.78
C GLU A 464 -27.85 26.76 -1.38
N ARG A 465 -26.73 27.05 -0.73
CA ARG A 465 -26.68 27.69 0.60
C ARG A 465 -27.35 29.06 0.58
N ILE A 466 -27.01 29.94 -0.37
CA ILE A 466 -27.62 31.27 -0.53
C ILE A 466 -29.13 31.17 -0.81
N THR A 467 -29.53 30.23 -1.67
CA THR A 467 -30.95 30.01 -1.98
C THR A 467 -31.72 29.57 -0.73
N SER A 468 -31.14 28.69 0.10
CA SER A 468 -31.74 28.24 1.35
C SER A 468 -31.96 29.39 2.36
N LEU A 469 -31.10 30.40 2.32
CA LEU A 469 -31.18 31.63 3.12
C LEU A 469 -32.22 32.63 2.58
N GLN A 470 -32.85 32.36 1.44
CA GLN A 470 -33.84 33.25 0.81
C GLN A 470 -33.28 34.63 0.45
N VAL A 471 -31.99 34.71 0.12
CA VAL A 471 -31.31 35.93 -0.35
C VAL A 471 -31.05 35.83 -1.86
N THR A 472 -31.16 36.94 -2.58
CA THR A 472 -30.85 36.93 -4.02
C THR A 472 -29.33 36.84 -4.23
N LEU A 473 -28.93 36.13 -5.30
CA LEU A 473 -27.51 35.97 -5.63
C LEU A 473 -26.81 37.33 -5.82
N GLU A 474 -27.50 38.27 -6.47
CA GLU A 474 -27.02 39.63 -6.72
C GLU A 474 -26.77 40.41 -5.42
N GLU A 475 -27.67 40.30 -4.44
CA GLU A 475 -27.50 40.97 -3.14
C GLU A 475 -26.33 40.36 -2.36
N ALA A 476 -26.24 39.03 -2.32
CA ALA A 476 -25.14 38.32 -1.66
C ALA A 476 -23.78 38.68 -2.30
N LEU A 477 -23.70 38.69 -3.63
CA LEU A 477 -22.52 39.10 -4.40
C LEU A 477 -22.11 40.53 -4.10
N SER A 478 -23.06 41.47 -4.18
CA SER A 478 -22.79 42.89 -3.97
C SER A 478 -22.29 43.17 -2.55
N ARG A 479 -22.76 42.42 -1.54
CA ARG A 479 -22.36 42.61 -0.14
C ARG A 479 -21.05 41.91 0.19
N GLY A 480 -20.85 40.69 -0.31
CA GLY A 480 -19.68 39.88 -0.02
C GLY A 480 -18.40 40.38 -0.70
N THR A 481 -18.51 40.90 -1.92
CA THR A 481 -17.37 41.39 -2.72
C THR A 481 -17.02 42.87 -2.47
N ARG A 482 -17.57 43.48 -1.41
CA ARG A 482 -17.25 44.87 -1.06
C ARG A 482 -15.74 45.07 -0.83
N PRO A 483 -15.16 46.23 -1.23
CA PRO A 483 -13.74 46.50 -1.09
C PRO A 483 -13.23 46.37 0.36
N ILE A 484 -12.02 45.86 0.51
CA ILE A 484 -11.34 45.78 1.80
C ILE A 484 -10.65 47.11 2.08
N ILE A 485 -10.90 47.69 3.26
CA ILE A 485 -10.22 48.88 3.74
C ILE A 485 -9.23 48.45 4.82
N ALA A 486 -7.94 48.34 4.48
CA ALA A 486 -6.92 47.76 5.36
C ALA A 486 -6.90 48.35 6.77
N ALA A 487 -6.99 49.69 6.90
CA ALA A 487 -7.02 50.35 8.22
C ALA A 487 -8.21 49.94 9.08
N GLN A 488 -9.39 49.75 8.47
CA GLN A 488 -10.59 49.29 9.17
C GLN A 488 -10.49 47.81 9.53
N ALA A 489 -9.96 46.99 8.62
CA ALA A 489 -9.77 45.56 8.86
C ALA A 489 -8.77 45.30 10.00
N CYS A 490 -7.63 46.02 10.01
CA CYS A 490 -6.67 45.92 11.11
C CYS A 490 -7.29 46.36 12.45
N ALA A 491 -8.05 47.46 12.48
CA ALA A 491 -8.71 47.91 13.71
C ALA A 491 -9.82 46.95 14.18
N ALA A 492 -10.56 46.34 13.24
CA ALA A 492 -11.58 45.35 13.54
C ALA A 492 -10.98 44.07 14.12
N MET A 493 -9.83 43.65 13.62
CA MET A 493 -9.07 42.51 14.17
C MET A 493 -8.53 42.80 15.58
N ASP A 494 -8.01 44.01 15.83
CA ASP A 494 -7.44 44.39 17.12
C ASP A 494 -8.44 44.39 18.28
N ARG A 495 -9.71 44.68 18.01
CA ARG A 495 -10.75 44.83 19.05
C ARG A 495 -10.95 43.58 19.91
N TYR A 496 -10.53 42.42 19.43
CA TYR A 496 -10.75 41.13 20.08
C TYR A 496 -9.70 40.79 21.15
N PHE A 497 -8.55 41.48 21.13
CA PHE A 497 -7.35 41.09 21.88
C PHE A 497 -6.89 42.18 22.85
N ALA A 498 -6.36 41.76 24.00
CA ALA A 498 -5.83 42.69 25.00
C ALA A 498 -4.49 43.33 24.57
N ASP A 499 -3.63 42.56 23.91
CA ASP A 499 -2.38 43.02 23.28
C ASP A 499 -2.30 42.46 21.85
N PRO A 500 -2.97 43.12 20.88
CA PRO A 500 -3.07 42.61 19.52
C PRO A 500 -1.72 42.55 18.80
N GLN A 501 -0.82 43.51 19.07
CA GLN A 501 0.47 43.63 18.40
C GLN A 501 1.41 42.50 18.81
N ALA A 502 1.48 42.19 20.11
CA ALA A 502 2.27 41.06 20.58
C ALA A 502 1.74 39.72 20.03
N LEU A 503 0.41 39.58 19.95
CA LEU A 503 -0.21 38.35 19.45
C LEU A 503 0.03 38.14 17.95
N ARG A 504 -0.13 39.18 17.13
CA ARG A 504 0.17 39.11 15.67
C ARG A 504 1.63 38.79 15.41
N ALA A 505 2.54 39.42 16.15
CA ALA A 505 3.97 39.16 16.03
C ALA A 505 4.30 37.70 16.36
N ARG A 506 3.74 37.18 17.45
CA ARG A 506 3.97 35.80 17.89
C ARG A 506 3.41 34.78 16.90
N ILE A 507 2.16 34.95 16.45
CA ILE A 507 1.59 34.01 15.47
C ILE A 507 2.36 34.09 14.14
N THR A 508 2.82 35.27 13.73
CA THR A 508 3.67 35.42 12.53
C THR A 508 4.97 34.63 12.67
N GLU A 509 5.66 34.78 13.80
CA GLU A 509 6.90 34.06 14.11
C GLU A 509 6.65 32.54 14.15
N ASP A 510 5.73 32.07 14.98
CA ASP A 510 5.40 30.64 15.11
C ASP A 510 4.98 30.00 13.77
N PHE A 511 4.22 30.73 12.94
CA PHE A 511 3.76 30.26 11.63
C PHE A 511 4.89 30.17 10.60
N LEU A 512 5.69 31.23 10.45
CA LEU A 512 6.79 31.23 9.48
C LEU A 512 7.90 30.27 9.89
N ASP A 513 8.27 30.25 11.17
CA ASP A 513 9.31 29.36 11.69
C ASP A 513 8.95 27.89 11.50
N HIS A 514 7.68 27.52 11.67
CA HIS A 514 7.22 26.16 11.40
C HIS A 514 7.51 25.71 9.96
N TYR A 515 7.18 26.54 8.97
CA TYR A 515 7.46 26.22 7.57
C TYR A 515 8.94 26.26 7.24
N VAL A 516 9.71 27.17 7.87
CA VAL A 516 11.18 27.21 7.72
C VAL A 516 11.84 25.96 8.32
N GLU A 517 11.37 25.47 9.46
CA GLU A 517 11.86 24.23 10.08
C GLU A 517 11.51 23.00 9.25
N GLN A 518 10.26 22.89 8.78
CA GLN A 518 9.82 21.80 7.91
C GLN A 518 10.61 21.78 6.61
N ASP A 519 10.83 22.95 6.01
CA ASP A 519 11.62 23.09 4.80
C ASP A 519 13.09 22.75 5.01
N SER A 520 13.70 23.18 6.13
CA SER A 520 15.09 22.85 6.43
C SER A 520 15.29 21.35 6.60
N THR A 521 14.34 20.66 7.24
CA THR A 521 14.31 19.19 7.35
C THR A 521 14.22 18.53 5.97
N ALA A 522 13.33 18.99 5.11
CA ALA A 522 13.20 18.47 3.75
C ALA A 522 14.49 18.68 2.92
N VAL A 523 15.13 19.85 3.05
CA VAL A 523 16.42 20.14 2.41
C VAL A 523 17.53 19.25 2.94
N GLU A 524 17.57 18.97 4.25
CA GLU A 524 18.53 18.03 4.85
C GLU A 524 18.33 16.60 4.34
N GLU A 525 17.10 16.12 4.23
CA GLU A 525 16.79 14.81 3.64
C GLU A 525 17.21 14.74 2.18
N LEU A 526 16.92 15.78 1.39
CA LEU A 526 17.36 15.87 -0.01
C LEU A 526 18.88 15.89 -0.11
N ARG A 527 19.59 16.60 0.77
CA ARG A 527 21.06 16.59 0.81
C ARG A 527 21.61 15.22 1.17
N ALA A 528 21.04 14.55 2.17
CA ALA A 528 21.43 13.19 2.54
C ALA A 528 21.22 12.19 1.38
N GLN A 529 20.12 12.31 0.63
CA GLN A 529 19.87 11.52 -0.56
C GLN A 529 20.84 11.86 -1.70
N ALA A 530 21.10 13.15 -1.94
CA ALA A 530 22.06 13.62 -2.93
C ALA A 530 23.49 13.12 -2.65
N ASP A 531 23.91 13.06 -1.38
CA ASP A 531 25.25 12.62 -0.98
C ASP A 531 25.38 11.09 -0.89
N SER A 532 24.26 10.35 -0.98
CA SER A 532 24.26 8.88 -0.89
C SER A 532 25.04 8.17 -2.01
N VAL A 533 25.30 8.86 -3.12
CA VAL A 533 25.95 8.29 -4.31
C VAL A 533 27.02 9.22 -4.88
N THR A 534 28.30 8.93 -4.62
CA THR A 534 29.42 9.68 -5.21
C THR A 534 30.20 8.90 -6.27
N ASP A 535 30.10 7.57 -6.24
CA ASP A 535 30.92 6.70 -7.06
C ASP A 535 30.29 6.38 -8.42
N GLU A 536 31.14 6.05 -9.41
CA GLU A 536 30.71 5.50 -10.68
C GLU A 536 30.60 3.97 -10.61
N VAL A 537 29.46 3.41 -11.04
CA VAL A 537 29.25 1.96 -11.08
C VAL A 537 29.11 1.45 -12.51
N ARG A 538 29.98 0.51 -12.87
CA ARG A 538 29.99 -0.15 -14.19
C ARG A 538 29.25 -1.47 -14.12
N LEU A 539 28.19 -1.58 -14.91
CA LEU A 539 27.40 -2.79 -15.07
C LEU A 539 27.74 -3.48 -16.40
N HIS A 540 27.98 -4.78 -16.34
CA HIS A 540 28.34 -5.61 -17.49
C HIS A 540 27.72 -7.01 -17.41
N GLU A 541 27.75 -7.78 -18.49
CA GLU A 541 27.07 -9.08 -18.57
C GLU A 541 27.84 -10.24 -17.89
N GLY A 542 29.15 -10.11 -17.68
CA GLY A 542 29.95 -11.07 -16.90
C GLY A 542 29.99 -12.50 -17.46
N ALA A 543 29.99 -12.68 -18.78
CA ALA A 543 29.87 -14.00 -19.43
C ALA A 543 31.20 -14.78 -19.60
N ARG A 544 32.31 -14.35 -18.99
CA ARG A 544 33.66 -14.86 -19.30
C ARG A 544 33.83 -16.35 -19.03
N TRP A 545 33.41 -16.81 -17.84
CA TRP A 545 33.54 -18.22 -17.45
C TRP A 545 32.67 -19.14 -18.31
N ARG A 546 31.43 -18.71 -18.59
CA ARG A 546 30.51 -19.44 -19.47
C ARG A 546 31.08 -19.55 -20.88
N GLY A 547 31.63 -18.45 -21.42
CA GLY A 547 32.28 -18.43 -22.71
C GLY A 547 33.46 -19.38 -22.81
N TRP A 548 34.28 -19.52 -21.75
CA TRP A 548 35.36 -20.51 -21.69
C TRP A 548 34.83 -21.95 -21.68
N ILE A 549 33.82 -22.24 -20.86
CA ILE A 549 33.22 -23.59 -20.78
C ILE A 549 32.63 -23.99 -22.14
N THR A 550 31.86 -23.12 -22.77
CA THR A 550 31.25 -23.41 -24.08
C THR A 550 32.28 -23.47 -25.19
N LEU A 551 33.34 -22.64 -25.15
CA LEU A 551 34.46 -22.73 -26.09
C LEU A 551 35.14 -24.09 -26.01
N VAL A 552 35.53 -24.52 -24.79
CA VAL A 552 36.20 -25.82 -24.58
C VAL A 552 35.29 -26.98 -25.02
N CYS A 553 34.01 -26.94 -24.66
CA CYS A 553 33.05 -27.98 -25.07
C CYS A 553 32.92 -28.05 -26.60
N PHE A 554 32.68 -26.91 -27.27
CA PHE A 554 32.51 -26.89 -28.73
C PHE A 554 33.79 -27.31 -29.45
N SER A 555 34.96 -26.88 -28.98
CA SER A 555 36.25 -27.32 -29.52
C SER A 555 36.45 -28.84 -29.37
N LEU A 556 36.06 -29.44 -28.23
CA LEU A 556 36.16 -30.88 -28.02
C LEU A 556 35.20 -31.66 -28.93
N PHE A 557 33.98 -31.17 -29.14
CA PHE A 557 33.03 -31.77 -30.09
C PHE A 557 33.47 -31.62 -31.55
N ILE A 558 34.15 -30.53 -31.92
CA ILE A 558 34.78 -30.38 -33.24
C ILE A 558 35.89 -31.42 -33.42
N LEU A 559 36.75 -31.62 -32.41
CA LEU A 559 37.78 -32.65 -32.45
C LEU A 559 37.18 -34.07 -32.56
N LEU A 560 36.09 -34.33 -31.82
CA LEU A 560 35.36 -35.59 -31.93
C LEU A 560 34.77 -35.78 -33.35
N GLY A 561 34.14 -34.75 -33.91
CA GLY A 561 33.57 -34.78 -35.26
C GLY A 561 34.64 -34.96 -36.35
N LEU A 562 35.81 -34.31 -36.21
CA LEU A 562 36.98 -34.53 -37.07
C LEU A 562 37.54 -35.94 -36.92
N GLY A 563 37.58 -36.48 -35.71
CA GLY A 563 37.94 -37.88 -35.45
C GLY A 563 37.01 -38.85 -36.16
N LEU A 564 35.70 -38.61 -36.10
CA LEU A 564 34.68 -39.42 -36.81
C LEU A 564 34.77 -39.30 -38.34
N LEU A 565 35.29 -38.20 -38.88
CA LEU A 565 35.56 -38.03 -40.32
C LEU A 565 36.82 -38.78 -40.77
N ILE A 566 37.85 -38.83 -39.93
CA ILE A 566 39.17 -39.42 -40.26
C ILE A 566 39.19 -40.95 -40.00
N LEU A 567 38.51 -41.42 -38.94
CA LEU A 567 38.51 -42.83 -38.52
C LEU A 567 38.10 -43.82 -39.65
N PRO A 568 37.09 -43.53 -40.49
CA PRO A 568 36.72 -44.37 -41.65
C PRO A 568 37.81 -44.51 -42.71
N LEU A 569 38.71 -43.51 -42.81
CA LEU A 569 39.81 -43.44 -43.76
C LEU A 569 41.00 -44.33 -43.35
N LEU A 570 41.17 -44.55 -42.05
CA LEU A 570 42.24 -45.37 -41.45
C LEU A 570 41.82 -46.82 -41.15
N SER A 571 40.53 -47.15 -41.31
CA SER A 571 39.95 -48.45 -40.91
C SER A 571 39.82 -49.45 -42.09
N PRO A 572 40.11 -50.75 -41.90
CA PRO A 572 40.04 -51.79 -42.94
C PRO A 572 38.62 -51.97 -43.52
N PRO A 573 38.47 -52.62 -44.70
CA PRO A 573 37.23 -52.63 -45.50
C PRO A 573 36.01 -53.32 -44.87
N ALA A 574 36.10 -53.86 -43.65
CA ALA A 574 35.02 -54.58 -42.96
C ALA A 574 33.87 -53.69 -42.41
N LEU A 575 33.96 -52.36 -42.54
CA LEU A 575 32.97 -51.39 -42.03
C LEU A 575 32.19 -50.68 -43.16
N GLY A 576 32.06 -51.28 -44.34
CA GLY A 576 31.58 -50.61 -45.57
C GLY A 576 30.28 -49.80 -45.44
N GLU A 577 29.24 -50.33 -44.78
CA GLU A 577 27.94 -49.63 -44.65
C GLU A 577 27.94 -48.50 -43.60
N SER A 578 28.74 -48.59 -42.54
CA SER A 578 28.74 -47.59 -41.45
C SER A 578 29.67 -46.40 -41.72
N LYS A 579 30.55 -46.48 -42.73
CA LYS A 579 31.51 -45.41 -43.07
C LYS A 579 30.82 -44.11 -43.49
N SER A 580 29.80 -44.19 -44.36
CA SER A 580 29.08 -43.01 -44.85
C SER A 580 28.29 -42.32 -43.73
N MET A 581 27.63 -43.10 -42.87
CA MET A 581 26.87 -42.59 -41.73
C MET A 581 27.77 -41.90 -40.70
N LEU A 582 28.95 -42.46 -40.40
CA LEU A 582 29.92 -41.85 -39.49
C LEU A 582 30.47 -40.53 -40.05
N GLN A 583 30.71 -40.46 -41.36
CA GLN A 583 31.18 -39.24 -42.03
C GLN A 583 30.11 -38.14 -42.07
N VAL A 584 28.85 -38.50 -42.34
CA VAL A 584 27.73 -37.55 -42.32
C VAL A 584 27.49 -37.03 -40.90
N ALA A 585 27.53 -37.90 -39.88
CA ALA A 585 27.38 -37.50 -38.49
C ALA A 585 28.55 -36.64 -37.99
N GLY A 586 29.79 -37.01 -38.33
CA GLY A 586 30.99 -36.22 -38.01
C GLY A 586 30.99 -34.86 -38.70
N GLY A 587 30.67 -34.82 -40.00
CA GLY A 587 30.54 -33.59 -40.78
C GLY A 587 29.44 -32.66 -40.24
N GLY A 588 28.27 -33.22 -39.92
CA GLY A 588 27.17 -32.49 -39.30
C GLY A 588 27.54 -31.90 -37.94
N LEU A 589 28.25 -32.66 -37.10
CA LEU A 589 28.71 -32.19 -35.80
C LEU A 589 29.74 -31.06 -35.92
N VAL A 590 30.69 -31.16 -36.86
CA VAL A 590 31.68 -30.10 -37.12
C VAL A 590 30.99 -28.82 -37.62
N VAL A 591 30.08 -28.91 -38.58
CA VAL A 591 29.36 -27.74 -39.11
C VAL A 591 28.52 -27.08 -38.02
N LEU A 592 27.77 -27.85 -37.24
CA LEU A 592 26.93 -27.34 -36.16
C LEU A 592 27.78 -26.62 -35.09
N MET A 593 28.86 -27.24 -34.64
CA MET A 593 29.75 -26.63 -33.63
C MET A 593 30.49 -25.42 -34.19
N ALA A 594 30.90 -25.43 -35.46
CA ALA A 594 31.51 -24.28 -36.13
C ALA A 594 30.54 -23.09 -36.23
N CYS A 595 29.25 -23.33 -36.42
CA CYS A 595 28.22 -22.28 -36.35
C CYS A 595 28.02 -21.70 -34.95
N LEU A 596 28.25 -22.49 -33.89
CA LEU A 596 28.08 -22.05 -32.49
C LEU A 596 29.35 -21.44 -31.87
N LEU A 597 30.53 -21.74 -32.41
CA LEU A 597 31.82 -21.24 -31.92
C LEU A 597 31.93 -19.69 -31.87
N PRO A 598 31.41 -18.92 -32.86
CA PRO A 598 31.35 -17.46 -32.79
C PRO A 598 30.58 -16.94 -31.57
N PHE A 599 29.58 -17.68 -31.07
CA PHE A 599 28.80 -17.30 -29.89
C PHE A 599 29.61 -17.41 -28.59
N SER A 600 30.45 -18.44 -28.46
CA SER A 600 31.40 -18.58 -27.34
C SER A 600 32.46 -17.48 -27.36
N LEU A 601 33.02 -17.18 -28.55
CA LEU A 601 33.98 -16.10 -28.73
C LEU A 601 33.38 -14.72 -28.41
N ARG A 602 32.11 -14.50 -28.74
CA ARG A 602 31.35 -13.31 -28.35
C ARG A 602 31.28 -13.16 -26.83
N MET A 603 30.85 -14.21 -26.12
CA MET A 603 30.77 -14.18 -24.65
C MET A 603 32.11 -13.80 -24.01
N LEU A 604 33.21 -14.31 -24.56
CA LEU A 604 34.57 -14.00 -24.08
C LEU A 604 34.98 -12.56 -24.38
N LYS A 605 34.80 -12.11 -25.63
CA LYS A 605 35.23 -10.77 -26.07
C LYS A 605 34.51 -9.69 -25.27
N TRP A 606 33.27 -9.93 -24.86
CA TRP A 606 32.38 -8.89 -24.35
C TRP A 606 31.96 -9.06 -22.90
N ALA A 607 32.51 -10.05 -22.20
CA ALA A 607 32.25 -10.26 -20.78
C ALA A 607 32.48 -9.02 -19.91
N ASN A 608 33.44 -8.16 -20.29
CA ASN A 608 33.85 -6.98 -19.53
C ASN A 608 33.49 -5.66 -20.24
N LYS A 609 32.70 -5.70 -21.31
CA LYS A 609 32.22 -4.45 -21.93
C LYS A 609 31.12 -3.88 -21.06
N THR A 610 31.30 -2.64 -20.61
CA THR A 610 30.29 -1.89 -19.86
C THR A 610 29.05 -1.71 -20.73
N ALA A 611 27.92 -2.22 -20.27
CA ALA A 611 26.62 -2.06 -20.94
C ALA A 611 25.89 -0.82 -20.41
N LEU A 612 26.01 -0.58 -19.10
CA LEU A 612 25.46 0.58 -18.41
C LEU A 612 26.49 1.09 -17.40
N LEU A 613 26.85 2.37 -17.49
CA LEU A 613 27.62 3.08 -16.49
C LEU A 613 26.66 4.02 -15.77
N LEU A 614 26.53 3.83 -14.46
CA LEU A 614 25.78 4.70 -13.57
C LEU A 614 26.76 5.75 -13.04
N THR A 615 26.59 7.00 -13.44
CA THR A 615 27.26 8.12 -12.81
C THR A 615 26.28 8.87 -11.93
N PRO A 616 26.75 9.71 -10.99
CA PRO A 616 25.86 10.46 -10.10
C PRO A 616 24.83 11.31 -10.85
N GLU A 617 25.14 11.80 -12.05
CA GLU A 617 24.30 12.74 -12.82
C GLU A 617 23.67 12.12 -14.08
N HIS A 618 24.29 11.07 -14.64
CA HIS A 618 23.94 10.55 -15.95
C HIS A 618 23.99 9.01 -16.01
N PHE A 619 23.10 8.44 -16.82
CA PHE A 619 23.21 7.05 -17.25
C PHE A 619 23.85 7.00 -18.64
N PHE A 620 24.91 6.20 -18.74
CA PHE A 620 25.61 5.97 -19.99
C PHE A 620 25.36 4.55 -20.49
N PHE A 621 24.76 4.48 -21.68
CA PHE A 621 24.57 3.23 -22.41
C PHE A 621 25.54 3.20 -23.58
N ALA A 622 26.05 2.01 -23.91
CA ALA A 622 27.08 1.84 -24.92
C ALA A 622 26.70 2.33 -26.34
N ASN A 623 25.39 2.45 -26.65
CA ASN A 623 24.88 2.81 -27.98
C ASN A 623 24.05 4.09 -28.02
N LEU A 624 24.11 4.92 -26.98
CA LEU A 624 23.47 6.23 -26.93
C LEU A 624 24.47 7.30 -27.36
N LYS A 625 24.08 8.21 -28.27
CA LYS A 625 24.95 9.31 -28.74
C LYS A 625 25.15 10.39 -27.67
N SER A 626 24.13 10.62 -26.85
CA SER A 626 24.13 11.59 -25.76
C SER A 626 24.00 10.85 -24.42
N LEU A 627 24.61 11.41 -23.38
CA LEU A 627 24.36 10.98 -22.01
C LEU A 627 22.88 11.13 -21.69
N LEU A 628 22.31 10.19 -20.93
CA LEU A 628 20.94 10.29 -20.44
C LEU A 628 20.98 10.93 -19.05
N PRO A 629 20.58 12.20 -18.89
CA PRO A 629 20.49 12.82 -17.58
C PRO A 629 19.46 12.09 -16.73
N ILE A 630 19.74 11.91 -15.44
CA ILE A 630 18.80 11.25 -14.52
C ILE A 630 17.45 11.96 -14.47
N ARG A 631 17.43 13.30 -14.55
CA ARG A 631 16.21 14.12 -14.62
C ARG A 631 15.25 13.79 -15.78
N HIS A 632 15.71 13.10 -16.81
CA HIS A 632 14.84 12.70 -17.93
C HIS A 632 14.18 11.34 -17.70
N VAL A 633 14.43 10.67 -16.57
CA VAL A 633 13.90 9.35 -16.23
C VAL A 633 12.79 9.51 -15.20
N ALA A 634 11.55 9.22 -15.60
CA ALA A 634 10.37 9.32 -14.75
C ALA A 634 10.23 8.11 -13.81
N ASP A 635 10.50 6.90 -14.32
CA ASP A 635 10.38 5.65 -13.57
C ASP A 635 11.25 4.54 -14.18
N PHE A 636 11.46 3.45 -13.44
CA PHE A 636 12.12 2.25 -13.95
C PHE A 636 11.37 0.97 -13.60
N SER A 637 11.47 -0.03 -14.47
CA SER A 637 10.96 -1.37 -14.21
C SER A 637 11.97 -2.45 -14.58
N LEU A 638 12.04 -3.47 -13.73
CA LEU A 638 12.84 -4.67 -13.97
C LEU A 638 11.91 -5.84 -14.30
N ARG A 639 12.10 -6.45 -15.47
CA ARG A 639 11.38 -7.69 -15.87
C ARG A 639 12.36 -8.84 -16.02
N THR A 640 11.96 -10.01 -15.54
CA THR A 640 12.74 -11.24 -15.61
C THR A 640 12.11 -12.22 -16.61
N GLY A 641 12.93 -12.72 -17.53
CA GLY A 641 12.52 -13.63 -18.61
C GLY A 641 13.72 -14.40 -19.16
N GLN A 642 13.96 -14.35 -20.47
CA GLN A 642 15.24 -14.79 -21.09
C GLN A 642 16.37 -13.78 -20.81
N GLY A 643 16.63 -13.51 -19.52
CA GLY A 643 17.54 -12.47 -19.04
C GLY A 643 16.85 -11.42 -18.16
N VAL A 644 17.60 -10.37 -17.84
CA VAL A 644 17.17 -9.17 -17.11
C VAL A 644 16.88 -8.06 -18.11
N HIS A 645 15.66 -7.53 -18.06
CA HIS A 645 15.24 -6.37 -18.82
C HIS A 645 15.08 -5.18 -17.87
N LEU A 646 15.96 -4.19 -18.00
CA LEU A 646 15.82 -2.88 -17.36
C LEU A 646 15.11 -1.96 -18.34
N ASN A 647 13.92 -1.48 -18.00
CA ASN A 647 13.21 -0.46 -18.78
C ASN A 647 13.22 0.84 -17.99
N LEU A 648 13.71 1.91 -18.59
CA LEU A 648 13.60 3.27 -18.07
C LEU A 648 12.50 3.99 -18.84
N LEU A 649 11.52 4.54 -18.13
CA LEU A 649 10.50 5.43 -18.66
C LEU A 649 11.07 6.84 -18.69
N LEU A 650 10.97 7.50 -19.84
CA LEU A 650 11.37 8.89 -19.99
C LEU A 650 10.20 9.83 -19.66
N GLU A 651 10.51 10.97 -19.06
CA GLU A 651 9.57 12.08 -18.88
C GLU A 651 8.96 12.52 -20.21
N ASP A 652 7.76 13.09 -20.18
CA ASP A 652 7.00 13.45 -21.38
C ASP A 652 7.66 14.58 -22.18
N ASP A 653 8.31 15.53 -21.49
CA ASP A 653 9.01 16.68 -22.04
C ASP A 653 10.47 16.40 -22.45
N ALA A 654 11.05 15.26 -22.02
CA ALA A 654 12.44 14.93 -22.31
C ALA A 654 12.72 14.72 -23.82
N PRO A 655 13.90 15.09 -24.33
CA PRO A 655 14.28 14.77 -25.71
C PRO A 655 14.48 13.26 -25.89
N LEU A 656 13.90 12.69 -26.95
CA LEU A 656 14.12 11.29 -27.31
C LEU A 656 15.58 11.09 -27.76
N PRO A 657 16.34 10.19 -27.13
CA PRO A 657 17.75 10.12 -27.41
C PRO A 657 18.05 9.37 -28.71
N GLU A 658 19.11 9.77 -29.41
CA GLU A 658 19.54 9.14 -30.65
C GLU A 658 20.43 7.91 -30.38
N LEU A 659 20.09 6.79 -31.03
CA LEU A 659 20.88 5.56 -30.98
C LEU A 659 21.94 5.55 -32.09
N THR A 660 23.14 5.07 -31.78
CA THR A 660 24.17 4.75 -32.78
C THR A 660 23.87 3.42 -33.49
N SER A 661 24.52 3.21 -34.64
CA SER A 661 24.40 1.98 -35.45
C SER A 661 24.66 0.74 -34.60
N ARG A 662 23.69 -0.18 -34.59
CA ARG A 662 23.76 -1.45 -33.85
C ARG A 662 24.78 -2.37 -34.49
N SER A 663 25.77 -2.83 -33.73
CA SER A 663 26.48 -4.05 -34.12
C SER A 663 25.51 -5.22 -33.92
N PHE A 664 25.51 -6.21 -34.82
CA PHE A 664 24.57 -7.36 -34.80
C PHE A 664 24.62 -8.21 -33.52
N PHE A 665 25.44 -7.81 -32.55
CA PHE A 665 25.59 -8.49 -31.29
C PHE A 665 25.59 -7.57 -30.06
N SER A 666 25.80 -6.24 -30.13
CA SER A 666 26.07 -5.33 -28.96
C SER A 666 25.01 -5.36 -27.84
N PRO A 667 25.40 -5.25 -26.53
CA PRO A 667 24.47 -5.12 -25.41
C PRO A 667 23.84 -3.71 -25.45
N ASP A 668 23.05 -3.48 -26.50
CA ASP A 668 22.53 -2.20 -26.88
C ASP A 668 21.16 -1.95 -26.26
N ALA A 669 20.93 -0.73 -25.81
CA ALA A 669 19.61 -0.28 -25.42
C ALA A 669 18.69 -0.19 -26.65
N LYS A 670 17.43 -0.60 -26.47
CA LYS A 670 16.35 -0.47 -27.44
C LYS A 670 15.46 0.71 -27.01
N LEU A 671 15.17 1.62 -27.93
CA LEU A 671 14.22 2.71 -27.71
C LEU A 671 12.86 2.33 -28.32
N ASP A 672 11.83 2.28 -27.49
CA ASP A 672 10.43 2.23 -27.93
C ASP A 672 9.88 3.66 -27.95
N LYS A 673 9.74 4.23 -29.16
CA LYS A 673 9.25 5.60 -29.34
C LYS A 673 7.79 5.80 -28.94
N LYS A 674 6.96 4.75 -28.98
CA LYS A 674 5.52 4.86 -28.65
C LYS A 674 5.29 4.91 -27.15
N LYS A 675 6.10 4.16 -26.40
CA LYS A 675 6.02 4.08 -24.93
C LYS A 675 7.08 4.94 -24.22
N ARG A 676 7.93 5.63 -24.98
CA ARG A 676 9.08 6.41 -24.49
C ARG A 676 9.98 5.62 -23.52
N TRP A 677 10.20 4.34 -23.81
CA TRP A 677 11.02 3.45 -22.96
C TRP A 677 12.40 3.20 -23.56
N ILE A 678 13.43 3.29 -22.72
CA ILE A 678 14.78 2.79 -23.00
C ILE A 678 14.91 1.44 -22.32
N GLN A 679 15.01 0.38 -23.12
CA GLN A 679 15.12 -1.00 -22.64
C GLN A 679 16.54 -1.53 -22.84
N LEU A 680 17.21 -1.88 -21.75
CA LEU A 680 18.46 -2.64 -21.77
C LEU A 680 18.18 -4.09 -21.40
N GLN A 681 18.56 -5.01 -22.29
CA GLN A 681 18.40 -6.44 -22.09
C GLN A 681 19.77 -7.10 -21.95
N LEU A 682 20.01 -7.75 -20.81
CA LEU A 682 21.24 -8.51 -20.53
C LEU A 682 20.87 -9.91 -20.04
N ILE A 683 21.65 -10.94 -20.36
CA ILE A 683 21.37 -12.30 -19.83
C ILE A 683 21.52 -12.32 -18.31
N GLN A 684 22.48 -11.56 -17.79
CA GLN A 684 22.67 -11.30 -16.35
C GLN A 684 23.38 -9.95 -16.18
N VAL A 685 23.27 -9.36 -15.00
CA VAL A 685 23.94 -8.10 -14.66
C VAL A 685 24.98 -8.36 -13.59
N CYS A 686 26.21 -7.93 -13.85
CA CYS A 686 27.35 -8.08 -12.96
C CYS A 686 27.97 -6.72 -12.64
N ARG A 687 28.43 -6.60 -11.39
CA ARG A 687 29.29 -5.52 -10.89
C ARG A 687 30.58 -6.18 -10.40
N ASP A 688 31.73 -5.71 -10.87
CA ASP A 688 33.06 -6.24 -10.48
C ASP A 688 33.17 -7.77 -10.59
N ASN A 689 32.65 -8.35 -11.69
CA ASN A 689 32.55 -9.81 -11.93
C ASN A 689 31.67 -10.60 -10.95
N LYS A 690 30.95 -9.96 -10.04
CA LYS A 690 29.93 -10.59 -9.19
C LYS A 690 28.55 -10.37 -9.79
N LYS A 691 27.75 -11.43 -9.85
CA LYS A 691 26.35 -11.37 -10.29
C LYS A 691 25.51 -10.62 -9.25
N LEU A 692 24.81 -9.58 -9.68
CA LEU A 692 23.84 -8.87 -8.85
C LEU A 692 22.52 -9.62 -8.84
N LYS A 693 21.91 -9.72 -7.65
CA LYS A 693 20.52 -10.19 -7.54
C LYS A 693 19.57 -9.11 -8.03
N HIS A 694 18.34 -9.49 -8.40
CA HIS A 694 17.34 -8.54 -8.89
C HIS A 694 17.00 -7.45 -7.86
N LYS A 695 16.90 -7.80 -6.56
CA LYS A 695 16.65 -6.82 -5.48
C LYS A 695 17.80 -5.81 -5.37
N GLU A 696 19.03 -6.31 -5.35
CA GLU A 696 20.26 -5.48 -5.29
C GLU A 696 20.40 -4.55 -6.50
N LEU A 697 20.01 -5.02 -7.70
CA LEU A 697 20.00 -4.19 -8.91
C LEU A 697 18.91 -3.12 -8.86
N ALA A 698 17.71 -3.46 -8.37
CA ALA A 698 16.61 -2.50 -8.23
C ALA A 698 16.97 -1.39 -7.24
N GLU A 699 17.51 -1.78 -6.08
CA GLU A 699 17.98 -0.86 -5.05
C GLU A 699 19.07 0.05 -5.58
N LEU A 700 20.09 -0.50 -6.26
CA LEU A 700 21.15 0.29 -6.87
C LEU A 700 20.63 1.33 -7.87
N ILE A 701 19.74 0.95 -8.79
CA ILE A 701 19.18 1.90 -9.78
C ILE A 701 18.32 2.95 -9.07
N GLY A 702 17.50 2.55 -8.10
CA GLY A 702 16.66 3.46 -7.31
C GLY A 702 17.48 4.48 -6.53
N THR A 703 18.57 4.07 -5.87
CA THR A 703 19.44 4.99 -5.12
C THR A 703 20.07 6.04 -6.04
N TYR A 704 20.56 5.64 -7.22
CA TYR A 704 21.13 6.61 -8.18
C TYR A 704 20.07 7.58 -8.73
N LEU A 705 18.86 7.08 -9.06
CA LEU A 705 17.77 7.94 -9.51
C LEU A 705 17.37 8.95 -8.42
N ASN A 706 17.14 8.49 -7.19
CA ASN A 706 16.77 9.34 -6.06
C ASN A 706 17.85 10.39 -5.77
N ALA A 707 19.13 10.00 -5.75
CA ALA A 707 20.24 10.91 -5.53
C ALA A 707 20.35 11.98 -6.64
N GLY A 708 20.20 11.60 -7.91
CA GLY A 708 20.22 12.54 -9.02
C GLY A 708 19.01 13.48 -9.02
N THR A 709 17.81 12.97 -8.72
CA THR A 709 16.61 13.80 -8.55
C THR A 709 16.76 14.79 -7.39
N ALA A 710 17.30 14.34 -6.24
CA ALA A 710 17.53 15.20 -5.09
C ALA A 710 18.52 16.34 -5.39
N ARG A 711 19.62 16.06 -6.11
CA ARG A 711 20.54 17.11 -6.57
C ARG A 711 19.87 18.09 -7.54
N HIS A 712 19.04 17.60 -8.44
CA HIS A 712 18.32 18.47 -9.37
C HIS A 712 17.36 19.41 -8.64
N LEU A 713 16.61 18.91 -7.66
CA LEU A 713 15.71 19.73 -6.82
C LEU A 713 16.49 20.77 -6.01
N LEU A 714 17.61 20.38 -5.38
CA LEU A 714 18.50 21.32 -4.68
C LEU A 714 19.07 22.38 -5.63
N GLN A 715 19.47 21.98 -6.84
CA GLN A 715 19.99 22.90 -7.85
C GLN A 715 18.93 23.90 -8.32
N GLN A 716 17.72 23.44 -8.66
CA GLN A 716 16.60 24.33 -9.02
C GLN A 716 16.32 25.34 -7.92
N ARG A 717 16.35 24.89 -6.66
CA ARG A 717 16.07 25.74 -5.50
C ARG A 717 17.14 26.81 -5.28
N PHE A 718 18.42 26.46 -5.32
CA PHE A 718 19.51 27.37 -4.97
C PHE A 718 20.17 28.09 -6.16
N GLU A 719 19.90 27.71 -7.42
CA GLU A 719 20.34 28.47 -8.61
C GLU A 719 19.30 29.49 -9.11
N GLN A 720 18.04 29.39 -8.68
CA GLN A 720 16.99 30.38 -8.98
C GLN A 720 16.86 31.48 -7.92
N ALA A 721 17.54 31.34 -6.77
CA ALA A 721 17.62 32.32 -5.70
C ALA A 721 18.76 33.32 -5.91
#